data_AF-A0A386HVI8-F1
#
_entry.id   AF-A0A386HVI8-F1
#
_cell.length_a   1.000
_cell.length_b   1.000
_cell.length_c   1.000
_cell.angle_alpha   90.00
_cell.angle_beta   90.00
_cell.angle_gamma   90.00
#
_symmetry.space_group_name_H-M   'P 1'
#
loop_
_entity.id
_entity.type
_entity.pdbx_description
1 polymer ?
#
loop_
_entity_poly.entity_id
_entity_poly.type
_entity_poly.pdbx_seq_one_letter_code
_entity_poly.pdbx_strand_id
1 'polypeptide(L)'
;MYPEKYMKNKMVLSLNCLILGQASDKSFTQDIGEKYCDDSDVEVEFSDFKVSHFKEKLFHEQIIKNIIQEKNEMELWKVNSQKVVEEENNLKDFTESDIEDKLGGKKMDPRFLLKDYFKAKETNIRDIHVFIVSSSTDYLYKRPRLDFNNIPLDLGQSPTQLLHTGGCSWDYQESSELEQELRKEVRGLYNVFKENKREKTNTPIFFMTSGAGCGKSRNATELPKILRKIFKDDPELEPRFQEALIINISFENGTRINTKEECNANDVIAKRMLYQLQNQGLHWVNIRDDKQPLSTINILERCAKEKKVAIKELTVILVVDGLQTALINPDDGMKKDSLFYSLMTEISVLVINKQSPLIIACCTATLARPFHEVVQVSHQKRVFLQIRSLDSPKEKNEPVFKNTPLLNMLVSDMGGNGRALEALQSAIKGVDFENSSFLSIAEQVYYKLKDHYCEWINYTRYLTPVLRAIMTHTKLVLSAPIPGTDILPEELSKLGLVKLEKQDDLSDKGTLTCPYIWLWLMANASGDSILRNWNFKYYSEIQNKEDPTIPPGCQFWQHFEHFIASFRVLKSNVFEINQEIELQDIHAGARHNFGSATIRNVPLSLKRAIRRESTKSSAYSTNKTVTCKEGDDQIDIDLTDASVCIINGWSAPAGDSFCPIYLAGSTQQSHTVFHTECHQYKCYESTIVNQTTFNEEYKKASDKGDVFLFYTRGPSNVPNLPLLSAIVDRNNWKLYFGPFVGRAFLLTRSDKFNINNCSKSEMTSIHGIGSKRADLLMSNRPYRDLEDCIARTNIPCNFLINFQFGATPSSTSPN
;
A
#
# COMPACT_ATOMS: atom_id res chain seq x y z
N MET A 1 14.81 -20.99 22.82
CA MET A 1 15.14 -21.10 24.25
C MET A 1 15.23 -19.68 24.77
N TYR A 2 14.17 -19.17 25.41
CA TYR A 2 14.20 -17.88 26.10
C TYR A 2 14.64 -18.14 27.54
N PRO A 3 15.62 -17.41 28.10
CA PRO A 3 15.80 -17.41 29.54
C PRO A 3 14.90 -16.33 30.16
N GLU A 4 13.88 -16.78 30.86
CA GLU A 4 13.26 -16.02 31.95
C GLU A 4 14.28 -15.85 33.09
N LYS A 5 14.60 -14.60 33.45
CA LYS A 5 14.91 -14.23 34.84
C LYS A 5 14.80 -12.72 35.05
N TYR A 6 13.59 -12.16 34.92
CA TYR A 6 13.32 -10.85 35.52
C TYR A 6 13.18 -11.04 37.04
N MET A 7 14.30 -11.02 37.77
CA MET A 7 14.25 -10.66 39.19
C MET A 7 13.69 -9.25 39.28
N LYS A 8 12.55 -9.07 39.96
CA LYS A 8 12.01 -7.75 40.27
C LYS A 8 13.00 -7.03 41.18
N ASN A 9 13.81 -6.16 40.59
CA ASN A 9 14.68 -5.26 41.32
C ASN A 9 13.81 -4.27 42.13
N LYS A 10 13.96 -4.27 43.45
CA LYS A 10 13.12 -3.46 44.33
C LYS A 10 13.57 -2.01 44.27
N MET A 11 12.62 -1.08 44.09
CA MET A 11 12.89 0.36 44.04
C MET A 11 13.33 0.88 45.42
N VAL A 12 14.39 1.70 45.44
CA VAL A 12 14.99 2.30 46.65
C VAL A 12 14.80 3.81 46.70
N LEU A 13 14.92 4.50 45.56
CA LEU A 13 14.80 5.95 45.47
C LEU A 13 14.10 6.30 44.14
N SER A 14 13.26 7.33 44.15
CA SER A 14 12.59 7.85 42.96
C SER A 14 12.74 9.37 42.95
N LEU A 15 13.22 9.90 41.81
CA LEU A 15 13.55 11.32 41.66
C LEU A 15 12.81 11.88 40.46
N ASN A 16 12.08 12.98 40.64
CA ASN A 16 11.59 13.75 39.49
C ASN A 16 12.68 14.69 38.99
N CYS A 17 12.86 14.62 37.68
CA CYS A 17 13.82 15.36 36.90
C CYS A 17 13.07 16.34 35.99
N LEU A 18 13.60 17.55 35.86
CA LEU A 18 13.13 18.54 34.89
C LEU A 18 14.32 19.03 34.06
N ILE A 19 14.11 19.17 32.75
CA ILE A 19 15.12 19.70 31.84
C ILE A 19 15.01 21.23 31.86
N LEU A 20 16.15 21.92 31.96
CA LEU A 20 16.17 23.39 31.98
C LEU A 20 15.47 23.97 30.74
N GLY A 21 14.64 25.00 30.94
CA GLY A 21 13.84 25.62 29.87
C GLY A 21 12.47 24.97 29.64
N GLN A 22 12.05 24.02 30.49
CA GLN A 22 10.74 23.38 30.43
C GLN A 22 9.83 23.81 31.60
N ALA A 23 8.52 23.68 31.41
CA ALA A 23 7.53 23.89 32.46
C ALA A 23 7.40 22.64 33.36
N SER A 24 6.90 22.81 34.59
CA SER A 24 6.82 21.75 35.61
C SER A 24 6.06 20.49 35.16
N ASP A 25 5.04 20.66 34.30
CA ASP A 25 4.23 19.57 33.73
C ASP A 25 5.01 18.64 32.79
N LYS A 26 6.24 19.00 32.41
CA LYS A 26 7.16 18.18 31.61
C LYS A 26 8.17 17.40 32.44
N SER A 27 8.10 17.49 33.76
CA SER A 27 8.95 16.67 34.63
C SER A 27 8.67 15.18 34.42
N PHE A 28 9.71 14.37 34.55
CA PHE A 28 9.62 12.91 34.46
C PHE A 28 10.32 12.28 35.65
N THR A 29 9.90 11.07 36.01
CA THR A 29 10.40 10.36 37.18
C THR A 29 11.42 9.31 36.78
N GLN A 30 12.55 9.26 37.49
CA GLN A 30 13.53 8.20 37.36
C GLN A 30 13.59 7.37 38.66
N ASP A 31 13.18 6.12 38.53
CA ASP A 31 13.26 5.14 39.62
C ASP A 31 14.63 4.45 39.67
N ILE A 32 15.16 4.29 40.88
CA ILE A 32 16.46 3.70 41.17
C ILE A 32 16.25 2.50 42.09
N GLY A 33 16.71 1.32 41.64
CA GLY A 33 16.59 0.05 42.36
C GLY A 33 17.67 -0.19 43.42
N GLU A 34 17.59 -1.32 44.11
CA GLU A 34 18.62 -1.80 45.05
C GLU A 34 19.94 -2.09 44.34
N LYS A 35 19.86 -2.49 43.07
CA LYS A 35 20.98 -2.78 42.19
C LYS A 35 20.84 -2.05 40.86
N TYR A 36 21.94 -1.76 40.18
CA TYR A 36 21.95 -1.20 38.83
C TYR A 36 23.08 -1.83 38.04
N CYS A 37 22.80 -2.36 36.85
CA CYS A 37 23.85 -2.76 35.92
C CYS A 37 24.20 -1.56 35.04
N ASP A 38 25.47 -1.16 35.02
CA ASP A 38 25.96 -0.11 34.15
C ASP A 38 26.21 -0.60 32.71
N ASP A 39 26.54 0.33 31.81
CA ASP A 39 26.83 0.04 30.40
C ASP A 39 28.02 -0.91 30.19
N SER A 40 28.82 -1.18 31.23
CA SER A 40 29.92 -2.14 31.21
C SER A 40 29.53 -3.51 31.80
N ASP A 41 28.23 -3.76 31.98
CA ASP A 41 27.65 -4.95 32.61
C ASP A 41 28.12 -5.16 34.07
N VAL A 42 28.52 -4.11 34.78
CA VAL A 42 28.90 -4.17 36.21
C VAL A 42 27.68 -3.88 37.09
N GLU A 43 27.36 -4.81 37.99
CA GLU A 43 26.30 -4.63 38.97
C GLU A 43 26.78 -3.75 40.14
N VAL A 44 26.07 -2.64 40.37
CA VAL A 44 26.35 -1.64 41.40
C VAL A 44 25.19 -1.61 42.40
N GLU A 45 25.49 -1.77 43.70
CA GLU A 45 24.49 -1.61 44.76
C GLU A 45 24.18 -0.12 45.02
N PHE A 46 22.97 0.19 45.48
CA PHE A 46 22.57 1.57 45.77
C PHE A 46 23.51 2.28 46.77
N SER A 47 24.13 1.53 47.70
CA SER A 47 25.14 2.06 48.63
C SER A 47 26.34 2.71 47.93
N ASP A 48 26.68 2.22 46.74
CA ASP A 48 27.84 2.59 45.93
C ASP A 48 27.44 3.30 44.63
N PHE A 49 26.14 3.58 44.46
CA PHE A 49 25.59 4.24 43.28
C PHE A 49 26.01 5.72 43.23
N LYS A 50 26.79 6.07 42.21
CA LYS A 50 27.33 7.42 41.98
C LYS A 50 26.44 8.27 41.10
N VAL A 51 26.64 9.58 41.15
CA VAL A 51 26.01 10.53 40.23
C VAL A 51 26.34 10.20 38.76
N SER A 52 27.53 9.66 38.45
CA SER A 52 27.87 9.19 37.10
C SER A 52 26.97 8.07 36.60
N HIS A 53 26.59 7.10 37.45
CA HIS A 53 25.65 6.04 37.09
C HIS A 53 24.24 6.60 36.91
N PHE A 54 23.86 7.61 37.70
CA PHE A 54 22.59 8.31 37.51
C PHE A 54 22.53 9.05 36.17
N LYS A 55 23.59 9.77 35.79
CA LYS A 55 23.71 10.42 34.46
C LYS A 55 23.57 9.41 33.33
N GLU A 56 24.18 8.24 33.45
CA GLU A 56 24.08 7.17 32.46
C GLU A 56 22.66 6.66 32.30
N LYS A 57 22.00 6.35 33.43
CA LYS A 57 20.61 5.93 33.43
C LYS A 57 19.69 6.96 32.79
N LEU A 58 19.85 8.24 33.13
CA LEU A 58 19.10 9.34 32.51
C LEU A 58 19.40 9.45 31.01
N PHE A 59 20.64 9.24 30.59
CA PHE A 59 21.03 9.29 29.18
C PHE A 59 20.42 8.16 28.35
N HIS A 60 19.95 7.07 28.96
CA HIS A 60 19.19 6.04 28.26
C HIS A 60 17.74 6.45 27.95
N GLU A 61 17.20 7.43 28.66
CA GLU A 61 15.86 7.95 28.42
C GLU A 61 15.80 8.69 27.08
N GLN A 62 14.83 8.32 26.22
CA GLN A 62 14.74 8.88 24.87
C GLN A 62 14.55 10.41 24.87
N ILE A 63 13.87 10.95 25.88
CA ILE A 63 13.68 12.39 26.04
C ILE A 63 15.02 13.13 26.22
N ILE A 64 16.00 12.49 26.86
CA ILE A 64 17.33 13.05 27.08
C ILE A 64 18.21 12.88 25.85
N LYS A 65 18.19 11.71 25.19
CA LYS A 65 18.93 11.48 23.92
C LYS A 65 18.53 12.45 22.80
N ASN A 66 17.28 12.93 22.83
CA ASN A 66 16.80 13.89 21.86
C ASN A 66 17.39 15.31 22.07
N ILE A 67 17.95 15.60 23.25
CA ILE A 67 18.35 16.93 23.67
C ILE A 67 19.86 17.02 23.91
N ILE A 68 20.47 16.00 24.52
CA ILE A 68 21.89 15.95 24.86
C ILE A 68 22.56 14.87 24.00
N GLN A 69 23.59 15.26 23.24
CA GLN A 69 24.26 14.36 22.28
C GLN A 69 25.24 13.40 22.95
N GLU A 70 25.99 13.89 23.94
CA GLU A 70 26.96 13.10 24.69
C GLU A 70 26.67 13.10 26.20
N LYS A 71 26.80 11.94 26.86
CA LYS A 71 26.59 11.81 28.32
C LYS A 71 27.39 12.81 29.14
N ASN A 72 28.60 13.14 28.69
CA ASN A 72 29.51 14.05 29.40
C ASN A 72 29.04 15.51 29.38
N GLU A 73 28.18 15.87 28.42
CA GLU A 73 27.58 17.20 28.33
C GLU A 73 26.40 17.37 29.30
N MET A 74 25.97 16.31 30.00
CA MET A 74 24.87 16.41 30.94
C MET A 74 25.37 16.87 32.30
N GLU A 75 24.80 17.95 32.84
CA GLU A 75 25.01 18.42 34.19
C GLU A 75 23.74 18.26 35.02
N LEU A 76 23.90 17.82 36.27
CA LEU A 76 22.79 17.58 37.18
C LEU A 76 22.90 18.53 38.36
N TRP A 77 21.80 19.18 38.68
CA TRP A 77 21.69 20.12 39.79
C TRP A 77 20.64 19.63 40.78
N LYS A 78 21.02 19.46 42.04
CA LYS A 78 20.08 19.22 43.14
C LYS A 78 19.44 20.55 43.50
N VAL A 79 18.12 20.64 43.51
CA VAL A 79 17.37 21.86 43.87
C VAL A 79 16.58 21.70 45.17
N ASN A 80 16.17 22.83 45.76
CA ASN A 80 15.23 22.83 46.88
C ASN A 80 13.79 22.75 46.33
N SER A 81 13.12 21.62 46.58
CA SER A 81 11.77 21.36 46.08
C SER A 81 10.75 22.45 46.43
N GLN A 82 10.81 23.02 47.63
CA GLN A 82 9.87 24.07 48.06
C GLN A 82 10.01 25.32 47.20
N LYS A 83 11.25 25.72 46.90
CA LYS A 83 11.52 26.87 46.04
C LYS A 83 11.10 26.62 44.58
N VAL A 84 11.19 25.37 44.12
CA VAL A 84 10.70 25.01 42.78
C VAL A 84 9.18 25.18 42.69
N VAL A 85 8.44 24.83 43.75
CA VAL A 85 6.99 25.05 43.82
C VAL A 85 6.65 26.54 43.88
N GLU A 86 7.42 27.35 44.61
CA GLU A 86 7.25 28.81 44.65
C GLU A 86 7.44 29.45 43.26
N GLU A 87 8.35 28.90 42.45
CA GLU A 87 8.71 29.41 41.13
C GLU A 87 8.08 28.64 39.96
N GLU A 88 7.07 27.80 40.21
CA GLU A 88 6.54 26.82 39.25
C GLU A 88 6.16 27.44 37.89
N ASN A 89 5.56 28.63 37.92
CA ASN A 89 5.12 29.34 36.71
C ASN A 89 6.27 29.98 35.90
N ASN A 90 7.45 30.11 36.49
CA ASN A 90 8.59 30.80 35.89
C ASN A 90 9.67 29.84 35.37
N LEU A 91 9.60 28.55 35.71
CA LEU A 91 10.66 27.55 35.43
C LEU A 91 11.06 27.44 33.95
N LYS A 92 10.14 27.74 33.02
CA LYS A 92 10.40 27.68 31.58
C LYS A 92 11.42 28.73 31.12
N ASP A 93 11.52 29.84 31.84
CA ASP A 93 12.40 30.96 31.49
C ASP A 93 13.69 30.98 32.32
N PHE A 94 13.94 29.94 33.12
CA PHE A 94 15.10 29.86 34.00
C PHE A 94 16.40 29.63 33.23
N THR A 95 17.45 30.32 33.67
CA THR A 95 18.84 30.07 33.26
C THR A 95 19.57 29.18 34.27
N GLU A 96 20.82 28.81 33.96
CA GLU A 96 21.66 28.06 34.91
C GLU A 96 21.92 28.86 36.20
N SER A 97 22.12 30.18 36.12
CA SER A 97 22.29 31.02 37.30
C SER A 97 21.02 31.07 38.18
N ASP A 98 19.84 31.04 37.56
CA ASP A 98 18.57 31.00 38.30
C ASP A 98 18.41 29.70 39.11
N ILE A 99 18.99 28.59 38.65
CA ILE A 99 18.99 27.34 39.43
C ILE A 99 19.74 27.53 40.75
N GLU A 100 20.92 28.15 40.72
CA GLU A 100 21.70 28.42 41.93
C GLU A 100 21.03 29.49 42.80
N ASP A 101 20.74 30.66 42.23
CA ASP A 101 20.30 31.85 42.96
C ASP A 101 18.86 31.71 43.51
N LYS A 102 17.94 31.21 42.69
CA LYS A 102 16.51 31.16 43.02
C LYS A 102 16.12 29.81 43.60
N LEU A 103 16.62 28.70 43.07
CA LEU A 103 16.23 27.35 43.54
C LEU A 103 17.15 26.79 44.64
N GLY A 104 18.21 27.51 45.03
CA GLY A 104 19.22 27.01 45.96
C GLY A 104 19.94 25.78 45.41
N GLY A 105 20.15 25.76 44.08
CA GLY A 105 20.71 24.66 43.34
C GLY A 105 22.14 24.35 43.73
N LYS A 106 22.45 23.06 43.87
CA LYS A 106 23.81 22.57 44.06
C LYS A 106 24.19 21.62 42.93
N LYS A 107 25.17 22.00 42.13
CA LYS A 107 25.73 21.16 41.07
C LYS A 107 26.26 19.84 41.65
N MET A 108 25.90 18.73 41.02
CA MET A 108 26.21 17.39 41.48
C MET A 108 27.52 16.88 40.86
N ASP A 109 28.47 16.45 41.69
CA ASP A 109 29.75 15.91 41.22
C ASP A 109 29.58 14.44 40.80
N PRO A 110 29.93 14.06 39.55
CA PRO A 110 29.81 12.69 39.05
C PRO A 110 30.50 11.63 39.92
N ARG A 111 31.55 12.01 40.67
CA ARG A 111 32.37 11.10 41.47
C ARG A 111 31.73 10.75 42.82
N PHE A 112 30.78 11.56 43.29
CA PHE A 112 30.16 11.40 44.60
C PHE A 112 28.98 10.43 44.56
N LEU A 113 28.63 9.90 45.74
CA LEU A 113 27.52 8.96 45.85
C LEU A 113 26.20 9.72 45.76
N LEU A 114 25.22 9.15 45.07
CA LEU A 114 23.91 9.79 44.93
C LEU A 114 23.22 10.00 46.29
N LYS A 115 23.47 9.07 47.24
CA LYS A 115 22.97 9.16 48.61
C LYS A 115 23.49 10.36 49.40
N ASP A 116 24.60 10.97 48.96
CA ASP A 116 25.15 12.19 49.57
C ASP A 116 24.28 13.42 49.21
N TYR A 117 23.52 13.34 48.12
CA TYR A 117 22.57 14.37 47.67
C TYR A 117 21.14 14.08 48.11
N PHE A 118 20.70 12.82 48.02
CA PHE A 118 19.32 12.40 48.28
C PHE A 118 19.27 11.22 49.26
N LYS A 119 18.55 11.39 50.37
CA LYS A 119 18.33 10.31 51.33
C LYS A 119 17.01 9.61 51.03
N ALA A 120 17.05 8.32 50.69
CA ALA A 120 15.91 7.52 50.24
C ALA A 120 14.64 7.62 51.12
N LYS A 121 14.77 7.78 52.44
CA LYS A 121 13.62 7.88 53.37
C LYS A 121 13.00 9.29 53.47
N GLU A 122 13.68 10.30 52.94
CA GLU A 122 13.32 11.73 53.14
C GLU A 122 12.84 12.40 51.84
N THR A 123 12.96 11.73 50.68
CA THR A 123 12.63 12.30 49.37
C THR A 123 11.14 12.14 49.03
N ASN A 124 10.44 13.26 48.79
CA ASN A 124 9.03 13.26 48.39
C ASN A 124 8.89 13.13 46.87
N ILE A 125 8.42 11.99 46.37
CA ILE A 125 8.28 11.69 44.94
C ILE A 125 7.37 12.63 44.12
N ARG A 126 6.69 13.61 44.73
CA ARG A 126 5.87 14.58 43.98
C ARG A 126 6.63 15.81 43.55
N ASP A 127 7.73 16.13 44.22
CA ASP A 127 8.42 17.40 43.99
C ASP A 127 9.49 17.25 42.90
N ILE A 128 9.93 18.34 42.29
CA ILE A 128 11.08 18.33 41.37
C ILE A 128 12.36 18.42 42.20
N HIS A 129 13.30 17.50 41.97
CA HIS A 129 14.52 17.35 42.77
C HIS A 129 15.78 17.65 42.00
N VAL A 130 15.77 17.35 40.69
CA VAL A 130 16.94 17.41 39.82
C VAL A 130 16.61 18.26 38.61
N PHE A 131 17.41 19.28 38.37
CA PHE A 131 17.47 19.96 37.09
C PHE A 131 18.55 19.33 36.22
N ILE A 132 18.20 19.02 34.98
CA ILE A 132 19.12 18.52 33.96
C ILE A 132 19.47 19.70 33.05
N VAL A 133 20.75 20.07 33.05
CA VAL A 133 21.32 21.16 32.24
C VAL A 133 22.28 20.53 31.24
N SER A 134 22.25 20.94 29.99
CA SER A 134 23.26 20.53 29.02
C SER A 134 24.41 21.52 29.09
N SER A 135 25.65 21.13 29.38
CA SER A 135 26.82 22.03 29.39
C SER A 135 27.12 22.65 28.01
N SER A 136 26.42 22.21 26.96
CA SER A 136 26.35 22.87 25.65
C SER A 136 25.33 24.03 25.60
N THR A 137 24.62 24.36 26.69
CA THR A 137 23.55 25.39 26.71
C THR A 137 24.01 26.83 26.64
N ASP A 138 25.30 27.12 26.78
CA ASP A 138 25.82 28.45 26.41
C ASP A 138 25.62 28.74 24.90
N TYR A 139 25.36 27.72 24.08
CA TYR A 139 25.08 27.85 22.65
C TYR A 139 23.59 27.91 22.27
N LEU A 140 22.65 27.58 23.15
CA LEU A 140 21.22 27.56 22.77
C LEU A 140 20.52 28.92 22.84
N TYR A 141 20.97 29.84 23.70
CA TYR A 141 20.40 31.20 23.80
C TYR A 141 21.24 32.27 23.10
N LYS A 142 22.35 31.88 22.48
CA LYS A 142 23.08 32.67 21.47
C LYS A 142 23.34 31.82 20.23
N ARG A 143 22.29 31.27 19.59
CA ARG A 143 22.44 30.92 18.16
C ARG A 143 22.80 32.23 17.44
N PRO A 144 23.96 32.32 16.76
CA PRO A 144 24.19 33.44 15.86
C PRO A 144 23.01 33.45 14.89
N ARG A 145 22.25 34.55 14.83
CA ARG A 145 21.23 34.71 13.79
C ARG A 145 21.91 34.39 12.47
N LEU A 146 21.35 33.46 11.72
CA LEU A 146 21.82 33.24 10.37
C LEU A 146 21.50 34.52 9.61
N ASP A 147 22.49 35.07 8.91
CA ASP A 147 22.21 36.11 7.93
C ASP A 147 22.00 35.43 6.59
N PHE A 148 20.74 35.08 6.32
CA PHE A 148 20.34 34.40 5.10
C PHE A 148 20.84 35.11 3.85
N ASN A 149 20.98 36.44 3.85
CA ASN A 149 21.47 37.20 2.69
C ASN A 149 22.95 36.96 2.39
N ASN A 150 23.74 36.59 3.39
CA ASN A 150 25.19 36.40 3.29
C ASN A 150 25.60 34.93 3.21
N ILE A 151 24.66 33.99 3.28
CA ILE A 151 24.94 32.57 3.02
C ILE A 151 25.31 32.40 1.54
N PRO A 152 26.49 31.86 1.20
CA PRO A 152 26.86 31.60 -0.20
C PRO A 152 25.95 30.53 -0.82
N LEU A 153 25.62 30.70 -2.10
CA LEU A 153 24.84 29.74 -2.87
C LEU A 153 25.78 28.96 -3.81
N ASP A 154 25.68 27.63 -3.82
CA ASP A 154 26.33 26.76 -4.79
C ASP A 154 25.30 26.26 -5.81
N LEU A 155 25.30 26.89 -6.98
CA LEU A 155 24.39 26.55 -8.07
C LEU A 155 24.86 25.32 -8.87
N GLY A 156 26.08 24.83 -8.62
CA GLY A 156 26.63 23.62 -9.24
C GLY A 156 26.33 22.35 -8.45
N GLN A 157 25.82 22.49 -7.22
CA GLN A 157 25.46 21.37 -6.37
C GLN A 157 24.40 20.48 -7.04
N SER A 158 24.60 19.16 -6.94
CA SER A 158 23.59 18.21 -7.41
C SER A 158 22.29 18.37 -6.63
N PRO A 159 21.13 18.43 -7.29
CA PRO A 159 19.84 18.58 -6.62
C PRO A 159 19.58 17.45 -5.62
N THR A 160 18.78 17.75 -4.59
CA THR A 160 18.40 16.74 -3.60
C THR A 160 17.71 15.57 -4.29
N GLN A 161 18.19 14.36 -4.02
CA GLN A 161 17.55 13.13 -4.47
C GLN A 161 16.26 12.92 -3.67
N LEU A 162 15.13 12.70 -4.35
CA LEU A 162 13.83 12.57 -3.67
C LEU A 162 13.49 11.11 -3.30
N LEU A 163 14.20 10.15 -3.89
CA LEU A 163 14.07 8.72 -3.58
C LEU A 163 15.35 8.21 -2.91
N HIS A 164 15.24 7.77 -1.65
CA HIS A 164 16.38 7.26 -0.86
C HIS A 164 16.38 5.73 -0.67
N THR A 165 15.56 5.00 -1.41
CA THR A 165 15.40 3.54 -1.25
C THR A 165 16.00 2.78 -2.41
N GLY A 166 16.07 1.44 -2.28
CA GLY A 166 16.79 0.58 -3.23
C GLY A 166 16.44 0.77 -4.70
N GLY A 167 15.19 1.12 -5.02
CA GLY A 167 14.76 1.43 -6.39
C GLY A 167 15.40 2.68 -6.98
N CYS A 168 16.20 3.44 -6.23
CA CYS A 168 17.02 4.53 -6.76
C CYS A 168 18.14 4.04 -7.68
N SER A 169 18.63 2.81 -7.50
CA SER A 169 19.70 2.25 -8.33
C SER A 169 19.18 1.59 -9.61
N TRP A 170 17.87 1.38 -9.72
CA TRP A 170 17.26 0.82 -10.93
C TRP A 170 17.35 1.78 -12.11
N ASP A 171 17.47 1.20 -13.29
CA ASP A 171 17.42 1.90 -14.57
C ASP A 171 16.06 2.59 -14.71
N TYR A 172 16.08 3.87 -15.11
CA TYR A 172 14.85 4.64 -15.27
C TYR A 172 14.07 4.13 -16.48
N GLN A 173 12.76 3.95 -16.31
CA GLN A 173 11.86 3.50 -17.36
C GLN A 173 11.04 4.68 -17.88
N GLU A 174 11.32 5.11 -19.10
CA GLU A 174 10.70 6.28 -19.72
C GLU A 174 9.26 6.00 -20.17
N SER A 175 8.38 7.01 -20.17
CA SER A 175 7.01 6.91 -20.70
C SER A 175 6.87 7.83 -21.92
N SER A 176 6.44 7.27 -23.04
CA SER A 176 6.12 8.03 -24.26
C SER A 176 5.03 9.06 -24.01
N GLU A 177 4.02 8.72 -23.21
CA GLU A 177 2.88 9.58 -22.88
C GLU A 177 3.34 10.77 -22.04
N LEU A 178 4.21 10.52 -21.05
CA LEU A 178 4.83 11.56 -20.24
C LEU A 178 5.67 12.51 -21.10
N GLU A 179 6.48 11.99 -22.02
CA GLU A 179 7.31 12.81 -22.91
C GLU A 179 6.45 13.69 -23.84
N GLN A 180 5.38 13.14 -24.41
CA GLN A 180 4.46 13.87 -25.30
C GLN A 180 3.75 15.01 -24.57
N GLU A 181 3.20 14.75 -23.37
CA GLU A 181 2.52 15.76 -22.58
C GLU A 181 3.49 16.86 -22.13
N LEU A 182 4.69 16.50 -21.66
CA LEU A 182 5.73 17.47 -21.31
C LEU A 182 6.14 18.32 -22.52
N ARG A 183 6.35 17.72 -23.70
CA ARG A 183 6.74 18.45 -24.91
C ARG A 183 5.70 19.52 -25.27
N LYS A 184 4.41 19.15 -25.25
CA LYS A 184 3.29 20.05 -25.56
C LYS A 184 3.17 21.17 -24.53
N GLU A 185 3.10 20.82 -23.25
CA GLU A 185 2.75 21.77 -22.19
C GLU A 185 3.90 22.72 -21.85
N VAL A 186 5.16 22.23 -21.87
CA VAL A 186 6.35 23.07 -21.66
C VAL A 186 6.57 24.03 -22.83
N ARG A 187 6.31 23.61 -24.08
CA ARG A 187 6.33 24.53 -25.23
C ARG A 187 5.29 25.64 -25.07
N GLY A 188 4.07 25.27 -24.70
CA GLY A 188 2.99 26.25 -24.45
C GLY A 188 3.38 27.26 -23.37
N LEU A 189 3.93 26.79 -22.25
CA LEU A 189 4.45 27.64 -21.18
C LEU A 189 5.54 28.60 -21.69
N TYR A 190 6.50 28.09 -22.48
CA TYR A 190 7.58 28.91 -23.02
C TYR A 190 7.09 30.03 -23.96
N ASN A 191 6.12 29.73 -24.82
CA ASN A 191 5.54 30.73 -25.71
C ASN A 191 4.87 31.87 -24.92
N VAL A 192 4.07 31.52 -23.90
CA VAL A 192 3.41 32.50 -23.02
C VAL A 192 4.44 33.31 -22.21
N PHE A 193 5.52 32.66 -21.77
CA PHE A 193 6.65 33.33 -21.12
C PHE A 193 7.31 34.37 -22.03
N LYS A 194 7.64 33.98 -23.27
CA LYS A 194 8.27 34.84 -24.29
C LYS A 194 7.41 36.05 -24.62
N GLU A 195 6.09 35.88 -24.69
CA GLU A 195 5.13 36.96 -24.93
C GLU A 195 4.81 37.81 -23.68
N ASN A 196 5.33 37.44 -22.51
CA ASN A 196 5.03 38.09 -21.22
C ASN A 196 3.51 38.11 -20.88
N LYS A 197 2.78 37.08 -21.30
CA LYS A 197 1.32 36.92 -21.13
C LYS A 197 0.92 35.89 -20.08
N ARG A 198 1.82 35.58 -19.15
CA ARG A 198 1.57 34.61 -18.07
C ARG A 198 0.41 35.07 -17.18
N GLU A 199 -0.54 34.17 -16.97
CA GLU A 199 -1.68 34.26 -16.08
C GLU A 199 -2.10 32.86 -15.62
N LYS A 200 -3.04 32.78 -14.66
CA LYS A 200 -3.45 31.51 -14.04
C LYS A 200 -3.95 30.49 -15.08
N THR A 201 -4.73 30.93 -16.07
CA THR A 201 -5.41 30.04 -17.04
C THR A 201 -4.48 29.44 -18.11
N ASN A 202 -3.31 30.04 -18.34
CA ASN A 202 -2.42 29.64 -19.43
C ASN A 202 -1.02 29.17 -18.97
N THR A 203 -0.67 29.37 -17.71
CA THR A 203 0.62 28.99 -17.14
C THR A 203 0.46 27.73 -16.29
N PRO A 204 0.92 26.54 -16.71
CA PRO A 204 0.68 25.30 -15.98
C PRO A 204 1.49 25.18 -14.67
N ILE A 205 0.88 24.55 -13.67
CA ILE A 205 1.61 23.82 -12.62
C ILE A 205 1.48 22.33 -12.94
N PHE A 206 2.61 21.63 -12.94
CA PHE A 206 2.66 20.20 -13.21
C PHE A 206 2.45 19.40 -11.92
N PHE A 207 1.72 18.30 -12.01
CA PHE A 207 1.40 17.43 -10.88
C PHE A 207 1.73 15.98 -11.19
N MET A 208 2.52 15.35 -10.32
CA MET A 208 2.73 13.91 -10.25
C MET A 208 1.98 13.37 -9.02
N THR A 209 0.67 13.20 -9.16
CA THR A 209 -0.21 12.72 -8.09
C THR A 209 -0.51 11.23 -8.27
N SER A 210 -0.33 10.43 -7.22
CA SER A 210 -0.64 8.99 -7.28
C SER A 210 -0.81 8.39 -5.89
N GLY A 211 -1.34 7.17 -5.81
CA GLY A 211 -1.38 6.34 -4.64
C GLY A 211 -0.01 5.91 -4.12
N ALA A 212 -0.02 5.16 -3.03
CA ALA A 212 1.18 4.74 -2.33
C ALA A 212 2.15 3.96 -3.25
N GLY A 213 3.41 4.40 -3.24
CA GLY A 213 4.51 3.64 -3.85
C GLY A 213 4.59 3.54 -5.37
N CYS A 214 3.81 4.32 -6.13
CA CYS A 214 3.82 4.24 -7.60
C CYS A 214 5.02 4.94 -8.28
N GLY A 215 5.96 5.54 -7.55
CA GLY A 215 7.20 6.08 -8.14
C GLY A 215 7.20 7.59 -8.46
N LYS A 216 6.34 8.39 -7.82
CA LYS A 216 6.26 9.86 -7.98
C LYS A 216 7.62 10.56 -7.81
N SER A 217 8.25 10.39 -6.65
CA SER A 217 9.51 11.05 -6.32
C SER A 217 10.65 10.63 -7.26
N ARG A 218 10.62 9.40 -7.82
CA ARG A 218 11.56 8.98 -8.85
C ARG A 218 11.34 9.72 -10.17
N ASN A 219 10.09 9.78 -10.66
CA ASN A 219 9.76 10.51 -11.88
C ASN A 219 10.12 12.01 -11.74
N ALA A 220 9.83 12.60 -10.59
CA ALA A 220 10.15 13.99 -10.31
C ALA A 220 11.67 14.26 -10.28
N THR A 221 12.45 13.32 -9.75
CA THR A 221 13.94 13.39 -9.77
C THR A 221 14.50 13.35 -11.20
N GLU A 222 13.87 12.60 -12.11
CA GLU A 222 14.35 12.42 -13.48
C GLU A 222 13.83 13.51 -14.45
N LEU A 223 12.85 14.31 -14.03
CA LEU A 223 12.23 15.37 -14.83
C LEU A 223 13.24 16.27 -15.57
N PRO A 224 14.32 16.78 -14.94
CA PRO A 224 15.30 17.61 -15.65
C PRO A 224 16.01 16.88 -16.81
N LYS A 225 16.31 15.58 -16.64
CA LYS A 225 16.96 14.79 -17.69
C LYS A 225 16.00 14.54 -18.85
N ILE A 226 14.72 14.27 -18.54
CA ILE A 226 13.67 14.10 -19.56
C ILE A 226 13.51 15.39 -20.36
N LEU A 227 13.44 16.55 -19.71
CA LEU A 227 13.32 17.84 -20.39
C LEU A 227 14.50 18.12 -21.34
N ARG A 228 15.74 17.88 -20.87
CA ARG A 228 16.94 18.01 -21.72
C ARG A 228 16.90 17.08 -22.93
N LYS A 229 16.43 15.85 -22.75
CA LYS A 229 16.29 14.86 -23.82
C LYS A 229 15.25 15.29 -24.85
N ILE A 230 14.02 15.61 -24.42
CA ILE A 230 12.92 15.88 -25.36
C ILE A 230 13.14 17.19 -26.14
N PHE A 231 13.85 18.16 -25.57
CA PHE A 231 14.16 19.45 -26.20
C PHE A 231 15.61 19.54 -26.71
N LYS A 232 16.31 18.42 -26.87
CA LYS A 232 17.71 18.39 -27.30
C LYS A 232 17.96 19.11 -28.63
N ASP A 233 17.02 19.08 -29.56
CA ASP A 233 17.19 19.72 -30.88
C ASP A 233 16.37 21.01 -31.01
N ASP A 234 15.91 21.59 -29.88
CA ASP A 234 15.13 22.81 -29.90
C ASP A 234 16.00 24.07 -29.77
N PRO A 235 16.01 24.98 -30.76
CA PRO A 235 16.93 26.11 -30.77
C PRO A 235 16.70 27.12 -29.63
N GLU A 236 15.52 27.15 -29.01
CA GLU A 236 15.19 28.10 -27.94
C GLU A 236 15.24 27.45 -26.54
N LEU A 237 14.77 26.22 -26.43
CA LEU A 237 14.62 25.50 -25.16
C LEU A 237 15.83 24.64 -24.80
N GLU A 238 16.56 24.09 -25.78
CA GLU A 238 17.80 23.33 -25.51
C GLU A 238 18.77 24.13 -24.61
N PRO A 239 19.23 25.35 -24.99
CA PRO A 239 20.20 26.09 -24.18
C PRO A 239 19.65 26.41 -22.78
N ARG A 240 18.35 26.68 -22.67
CA ARG A 240 17.68 26.94 -21.39
C ARG A 240 17.69 25.74 -20.45
N PHE A 241 17.50 24.52 -20.98
CA PHE A 241 17.51 23.30 -20.17
C PHE A 241 18.90 22.77 -19.84
N GLN A 242 19.90 23.06 -20.66
CA GLN A 242 21.30 22.80 -20.30
C GLN A 242 21.71 23.65 -19.09
N GLU A 243 21.33 24.93 -19.08
CA GLU A 243 21.66 25.90 -18.02
C GLU A 243 20.62 26.02 -16.89
N ALA A 244 19.60 25.16 -16.88
CA ALA A 244 18.51 25.26 -15.91
C ALA A 244 18.99 25.03 -14.47
N LEU A 245 18.53 25.88 -13.56
CA LEU A 245 18.70 25.70 -12.12
C LEU A 245 17.66 24.69 -11.62
N ILE A 246 18.12 23.57 -11.07
CA ILE A 246 17.24 22.51 -10.58
C ILE A 246 17.12 22.62 -9.06
N ILE A 247 15.91 22.86 -8.57
CA ILE A 247 15.62 22.99 -7.15
C ILE A 247 14.58 21.96 -6.74
N ASN A 248 15.02 20.94 -6.01
CA ASN A 248 14.19 19.89 -5.44
C ASN A 248 14.01 20.18 -3.95
N ILE A 249 12.78 20.53 -3.55
CA ILE A 249 12.43 20.69 -2.13
C ILE A 249 11.54 19.53 -1.70
N SER A 250 11.75 19.01 -0.49
CA SER A 250 10.89 17.99 0.10
C SER A 250 10.11 18.57 1.28
N PHE A 251 8.84 18.21 1.38
CA PHE A 251 8.02 18.41 2.57
C PHE A 251 7.89 17.13 3.41
N GLU A 252 8.66 16.09 3.05
CA GLU A 252 8.69 14.79 3.71
C GLU A 252 10.10 14.47 4.22
N ASN A 253 10.92 13.80 3.41
CA ASN A 253 12.19 13.25 3.83
C ASN A 253 13.22 14.37 4.08
N GLY A 254 13.86 14.35 5.25
CA GLY A 254 14.90 15.32 5.64
C GLY A 254 14.38 16.71 6.03
N THR A 255 13.28 17.18 5.42
CA THR A 255 12.74 18.54 5.63
C THR A 255 11.22 18.55 5.83
N ARG A 256 10.69 17.57 6.58
CA ARG A 256 9.25 17.44 6.88
C ARG A 256 8.64 18.74 7.37
N ILE A 257 7.45 19.09 6.87
CA ILE A 257 6.71 20.27 7.36
C ILE A 257 6.39 20.10 8.84
N ASN A 258 6.75 21.09 9.65
CA ASN A 258 6.28 21.27 11.02
C ASN A 258 5.19 22.34 11.06
N THR A 259 3.93 21.94 10.93
CA THR A 259 2.79 22.86 10.85
C THR A 259 2.57 23.71 12.10
N LYS A 260 3.24 23.40 13.22
CA LYS A 260 3.21 24.22 14.45
C LYS A 260 4.14 25.42 14.39
N GLU A 261 5.23 25.32 13.64
CA GLU A 261 6.28 26.36 13.54
C GLU A 261 6.28 27.04 12.17
N GLU A 262 5.88 26.31 11.13
CA GLU A 262 5.91 26.73 9.74
C GLU A 262 4.51 27.16 9.28
N CYS A 263 4.18 28.45 9.41
CA CYS A 263 2.87 28.99 9.05
C CYS A 263 2.86 29.81 7.74
N ASN A 264 4.02 30.31 7.28
CA ASN A 264 4.12 31.12 6.07
C ASN A 264 4.61 30.26 4.88
N ALA A 265 3.74 30.03 3.91
CA ALA A 265 4.04 29.20 2.75
C ALA A 265 5.23 29.68 1.90
N ASN A 266 5.42 30.99 1.73
CA ASN A 266 6.52 31.54 0.95
C ASN A 266 7.86 31.28 1.65
N ASP A 267 7.90 31.50 2.97
CA ASP A 267 9.07 31.21 3.83
C ASP A 267 9.41 29.72 3.84
N VAL A 268 8.39 28.85 3.94
CA VAL A 268 8.52 27.38 3.90
C VAL A 268 9.20 26.90 2.63
N ILE A 269 8.82 27.45 1.47
CA ILE A 269 9.42 27.13 0.18
C ILE A 269 10.83 27.72 0.12
N ALA A 270 10.99 29.01 0.45
CA ALA A 270 12.25 29.74 0.32
C ALA A 270 13.37 29.15 1.19
N LYS A 271 13.07 28.77 2.43
CA LYS A 271 14.02 28.12 3.35
C LYS A 271 14.53 26.79 2.80
N ARG A 272 13.67 26.00 2.14
CA ARG A 272 14.08 24.74 1.52
C ARG A 272 14.88 24.95 0.23
N MET A 273 14.56 25.99 -0.54
CA MET A 273 15.40 26.40 -1.68
C MET A 273 16.80 26.78 -1.19
N LEU A 274 16.90 27.60 -0.13
CA LEU A 274 18.17 27.96 0.49
C LEU A 274 18.92 26.74 1.04
N TYR A 275 18.22 25.83 1.73
CA TYR A 275 18.83 24.63 2.27
C TYR A 275 19.43 23.72 1.19
N GLN A 276 18.80 23.61 0.03
CA GLN A 276 19.39 22.87 -1.09
C GLN A 276 20.61 23.60 -1.67
N LEU A 277 20.54 24.92 -1.80
CA LEU A 277 21.53 25.71 -2.53
C LEU A 277 22.71 26.17 -1.66
N GLN A 278 22.69 25.99 -0.35
CA GLN A 278 23.80 26.40 0.52
C GLN A 278 24.96 25.39 0.49
N ASN A 279 26.19 25.90 0.62
CA ASN A 279 27.42 25.08 0.58
C ASN A 279 28.18 25.02 1.92
N GLN A 280 27.59 25.54 3.00
CA GLN A 280 28.22 25.68 4.30
C GLN A 280 27.98 24.49 5.24
N GLY A 281 27.29 23.44 4.76
CA GLY A 281 26.92 22.29 5.59
C GLY A 281 25.95 22.64 6.72
N LEU A 282 25.17 23.71 6.57
CA LEU A 282 24.18 24.12 7.56
C LEU A 282 23.14 23.02 7.75
N HIS A 283 22.81 22.69 9.00
CA HIS A 283 21.74 21.75 9.29
C HIS A 283 20.35 22.37 9.04
N TRP A 284 19.42 21.56 8.53
CA TRP A 284 18.05 21.99 8.24
C TRP A 284 17.37 22.68 9.43
N VAL A 285 17.52 22.12 10.63
CA VAL A 285 16.94 22.66 11.87
C VAL A 285 17.37 24.11 12.13
N ASN A 286 18.62 24.45 11.82
CA ASN A 286 19.13 25.82 12.01
C ASN A 286 18.46 26.80 11.06
N ILE A 287 18.21 26.40 9.81
CA ILE A 287 17.51 27.25 8.81
C ILE A 287 16.01 27.33 9.12
N ARG A 288 15.39 26.21 9.51
CA ARG A 288 13.96 26.14 9.83
C ARG A 288 13.60 27.06 10.99
N ASP A 289 14.34 26.94 12.10
CA ASP A 289 14.03 27.62 13.37
C ASP A 289 14.41 29.10 13.36
N ASP A 290 15.22 29.56 12.40
CA ASP A 290 15.56 30.97 12.29
C ASP A 290 14.33 31.81 11.92
N LYS A 291 14.18 32.94 12.60
CA LYS A 291 13.03 33.84 12.47
C LYS A 291 13.21 34.90 11.39
N GLN A 292 14.40 34.99 10.77
CA GLN A 292 14.61 35.88 9.64
C GLN A 292 13.66 35.50 8.50
N PRO A 293 12.81 36.43 8.03
CA PRO A 293 11.91 36.13 6.92
C PRO A 293 12.73 35.94 5.65
N LEU A 294 12.37 34.92 4.87
CA LEU A 294 12.97 34.65 3.59
C LEU A 294 11.88 34.53 2.53
N SER A 295 12.17 34.98 1.31
CA SER A 295 11.24 34.87 0.19
C SER A 295 11.83 34.14 -1.00
N THR A 296 10.97 33.47 -1.76
CA THR A 296 11.36 32.71 -2.95
C THR A 296 12.00 33.62 -4.00
N ILE A 297 11.48 34.85 -4.16
CA ILE A 297 12.04 35.83 -5.10
C ILE A 297 13.43 36.31 -4.69
N ASN A 298 13.70 36.52 -3.39
CA ASN A 298 15.04 36.90 -2.90
C ASN A 298 16.06 35.81 -3.25
N ILE A 299 15.71 34.54 -3.07
CA ILE A 299 16.59 33.42 -3.45
C ILE A 299 16.86 33.43 -4.97
N LEU A 300 15.85 33.62 -5.79
CA LEU A 300 16.02 33.66 -7.26
C LEU A 300 16.86 34.85 -7.72
N GLU A 301 16.69 36.03 -7.11
CA GLU A 301 17.52 37.21 -7.38
C GLU A 301 18.99 36.95 -7.04
N ARG A 302 19.25 36.25 -5.92
CA ARG A 302 20.60 35.84 -5.54
C ARG A 302 21.19 34.82 -6.51
N CYS A 303 20.41 33.84 -6.96
CA CYS A 303 20.84 32.91 -8.00
C CYS A 303 21.18 33.64 -9.30
N ALA A 304 20.39 34.63 -9.71
CA ALA A 304 20.63 35.42 -10.91
C ALA A 304 21.94 36.22 -10.80
N LYS A 305 22.17 36.84 -9.64
CA LYS A 305 23.40 37.55 -9.31
C LYS A 305 24.62 36.63 -9.39
N GLU A 306 24.54 35.44 -8.82
CA GLU A 306 25.62 34.45 -8.84
C GLU A 306 25.92 33.95 -10.25
N LYS A 307 24.88 33.69 -11.07
CA LYS A 307 25.03 33.36 -12.50
C LYS A 307 25.43 34.56 -13.38
N LYS A 308 25.43 35.79 -12.84
CA LYS A 308 25.69 37.05 -13.58
C LYS A 308 24.76 37.27 -14.77
N VAL A 309 23.48 36.94 -14.60
CA VAL A 309 22.43 37.08 -15.62
C VAL A 309 21.25 37.87 -15.08
N ALA A 310 20.41 38.40 -15.96
CA ALA A 310 19.15 38.99 -15.51
C ALA A 310 18.23 37.91 -14.94
N ILE A 311 17.38 38.25 -13.96
CA ILE A 311 16.45 37.29 -13.35
C ILE A 311 15.55 36.59 -14.38
N LYS A 312 15.19 37.28 -15.48
CA LYS A 312 14.37 36.71 -16.57
C LYS A 312 15.13 35.75 -17.49
N GLU A 313 16.45 35.78 -17.48
CA GLU A 313 17.28 34.88 -18.27
C GLU A 313 17.42 33.52 -17.59
N LEU A 314 17.20 33.44 -16.27
CA LEU A 314 17.17 32.17 -15.55
C LEU A 314 16.02 31.28 -16.06
N THR A 315 16.31 29.99 -16.04
CA THR A 315 15.32 28.91 -16.18
C THR A 315 15.42 28.04 -14.94
N VAL A 316 14.30 27.81 -14.26
CA VAL A 316 14.24 27.09 -12.98
C VAL A 316 13.30 25.91 -13.12
N ILE A 317 13.77 24.73 -12.73
CA ILE A 317 12.92 23.54 -12.55
C ILE A 317 12.74 23.39 -11.03
N LEU A 318 11.56 23.72 -10.53
CA LEU A 318 11.21 23.63 -9.12
C LEU A 318 10.37 22.37 -8.89
N VAL A 319 10.93 21.38 -8.20
CA VAL A 319 10.21 20.19 -7.78
C VAL A 319 9.83 20.33 -6.32
N VAL A 320 8.54 20.23 -6.02
CA VAL A 320 7.97 20.26 -4.67
C VAL A 320 7.45 18.88 -4.32
N ASP A 321 8.20 18.13 -3.52
CA ASP A 321 7.88 16.74 -3.19
C ASP A 321 7.10 16.63 -1.87
N GLY A 322 6.08 15.78 -1.84
CA GLY A 322 5.36 15.45 -0.60
C GLY A 322 4.32 16.49 -0.17
N LEU A 323 3.66 17.15 -1.11
CA LEU A 323 2.69 18.23 -0.83
C LEU A 323 1.53 17.81 0.10
N GLN A 324 1.16 16.52 0.10
CA GLN A 324 0.14 15.94 0.99
C GLN A 324 0.45 16.13 2.47
N THR A 325 1.71 16.34 2.87
CA THR A 325 2.07 16.55 4.28
C THR A 325 1.51 17.84 4.87
N ALA A 326 1.12 18.79 4.02
CA ALA A 326 0.42 20.00 4.45
C ALA A 326 -1.10 19.80 4.63
N LEU A 327 -1.66 18.64 4.26
CA LEU A 327 -3.06 18.26 4.52
C LEU A 327 -3.16 17.64 5.91
N ILE A 328 -3.36 18.46 6.94
CA ILE A 328 -3.56 18.02 8.33
C ILE A 328 -4.95 17.39 8.46
N ASN A 329 -5.96 18.04 7.88
CA ASN A 329 -7.33 17.55 7.80
C ASN A 329 -7.70 17.22 6.35
N PRO A 330 -8.64 16.29 6.13
CA PRO A 330 -9.13 15.93 4.80
C PRO A 330 -9.57 17.13 3.95
N ASP A 331 -10.15 18.16 4.58
CA ASP A 331 -10.72 19.33 3.91
C ASP A 331 -9.73 20.49 3.73
N ASP A 332 -8.45 20.34 4.12
CA ASP A 332 -7.51 21.47 4.11
C ASP A 332 -7.30 22.02 2.69
N GLY A 333 -7.35 21.20 1.65
CA GLY A 333 -7.27 21.69 0.26
C GLY A 333 -8.53 22.43 -0.22
N MET A 334 -9.62 22.39 0.55
CA MET A 334 -10.84 23.18 0.36
C MET A 334 -10.86 24.46 1.20
N LYS A 335 -9.99 24.57 2.20
CA LYS A 335 -9.91 25.68 3.15
C LYS A 335 -8.83 26.68 2.74
N LYS A 336 -9.24 27.91 2.45
CA LYS A 336 -8.33 28.98 1.99
C LYS A 336 -7.29 29.42 3.02
N ASP A 337 -7.59 29.23 4.30
CA ASP A 337 -6.73 29.53 5.44
C ASP A 337 -5.75 28.39 5.78
N SER A 338 -5.82 27.25 5.07
CA SER A 338 -4.88 26.15 5.29
C SER A 338 -3.48 26.45 4.73
N LEU A 339 -2.47 25.83 5.35
CA LEU A 339 -1.10 25.88 4.84
C LEU A 339 -1.00 25.26 3.45
N PHE A 340 -1.72 24.15 3.20
CA PHE A 340 -1.74 23.50 1.89
C PHE A 340 -2.22 24.45 0.78
N TYR A 341 -3.34 25.14 1.00
CA TYR A 341 -3.89 26.08 0.03
C TYR A 341 -2.94 27.28 -0.18
N SER A 342 -2.32 27.75 0.90
CA SER A 342 -1.30 28.81 0.86
C SER A 342 -0.08 28.40 0.03
N LEU A 343 0.44 27.18 0.21
CA LEU A 343 1.56 26.63 -0.59
C LEU A 343 1.23 26.57 -2.07
N MET A 344 0.06 26.04 -2.43
CA MET A 344 -0.41 26.01 -3.81
C MET A 344 -0.56 27.40 -4.43
N THR A 345 -1.00 28.37 -3.62
CA THR A 345 -1.12 29.77 -4.03
C THR A 345 0.24 30.40 -4.27
N GLU A 346 1.21 30.19 -3.38
CA GLU A 346 2.57 30.71 -3.54
C GLU A 346 3.29 30.14 -4.77
N ILE A 347 3.12 28.85 -5.04
CA ILE A 347 3.65 28.22 -6.27
C ILE A 347 2.98 28.83 -7.52
N SER A 348 1.66 29.06 -7.48
CA SER A 348 0.92 29.74 -8.56
C SER A 348 1.44 31.16 -8.79
N VAL A 349 1.61 31.95 -7.72
CA VAL A 349 2.16 33.32 -7.80
C VAL A 349 3.56 33.30 -8.41
N LEU A 350 4.39 32.35 -8.00
CA LEU A 350 5.75 32.21 -8.50
C LEU A 350 5.81 31.96 -10.01
N VAL A 351 4.97 31.06 -10.54
CA VAL A 351 4.99 30.73 -11.99
C VAL A 351 4.36 31.81 -12.87
N ILE A 352 3.33 32.53 -12.38
CA ILE A 352 2.64 33.57 -13.16
C ILE A 352 3.34 34.93 -13.12
N ASN A 353 4.25 35.15 -12.16
CA ASN A 353 4.88 36.44 -11.99
C ASN A 353 5.70 36.83 -13.23
N LYS A 354 5.26 37.91 -13.89
CA LYS A 354 5.87 38.44 -15.13
C LYS A 354 7.32 38.89 -14.96
N GLN A 355 7.72 39.23 -13.74
CA GLN A 355 9.11 39.60 -13.41
C GLN A 355 9.98 38.41 -12.99
N SER A 356 9.38 37.23 -12.77
CA SER A 356 10.08 36.00 -12.43
C SER A 356 10.65 35.28 -13.68
N PRO A 357 11.64 34.39 -13.49
CA PRO A 357 12.21 33.60 -14.58
C PRO A 357 11.19 32.68 -15.26
N LEU A 358 11.64 31.94 -16.28
CA LEU A 358 10.91 30.77 -16.73
C LEU A 358 10.97 29.70 -15.63
N ILE A 359 9.84 29.37 -15.03
CA ILE A 359 9.75 28.39 -13.92
C ILE A 359 8.87 27.23 -14.35
N ILE A 360 9.42 26.01 -14.28
CA ILE A 360 8.70 24.75 -14.42
C ILE A 360 8.49 24.20 -13.02
N ALA A 361 7.29 24.43 -12.46
CA ALA A 361 6.93 23.92 -11.14
C ALA A 361 6.25 22.56 -11.27
N CYS A 362 6.82 21.53 -10.63
CA CYS A 362 6.26 20.18 -10.56
C CYS A 362 6.03 19.78 -9.11
N CYS A 363 4.79 19.48 -8.75
CA CYS A 363 4.41 19.05 -7.41
C CYS A 363 4.16 17.55 -7.38
N THR A 364 4.67 16.84 -6.37
CA THR A 364 4.30 15.45 -6.11
C THR A 364 3.31 15.40 -4.94
N ALA A 365 2.32 14.51 -5.03
CA ALA A 365 1.49 14.21 -3.88
C ALA A 365 1.02 12.75 -3.83
N THR A 366 1.08 12.15 -2.63
CA THR A 366 0.44 10.87 -2.36
C THR A 366 -1.01 11.09 -1.97
N LEU A 367 -1.94 10.72 -2.85
CA LEU A 367 -3.37 10.88 -2.62
C LEU A 367 -4.05 9.52 -2.46
N ALA A 368 -5.06 9.48 -1.59
CA ALA A 368 -5.96 8.34 -1.44
C ALA A 368 -7.26 8.53 -2.21
N ARG A 369 -7.60 9.77 -2.64
CA ARG A 369 -8.84 10.18 -3.31
C ARG A 369 -8.56 11.01 -4.57
N PRO A 370 -9.49 11.07 -5.54
CA PRO A 370 -9.39 11.94 -6.71
C PRO A 370 -9.02 13.39 -6.34
N PHE A 371 -8.16 14.01 -7.15
CA PHE A 371 -7.61 15.34 -6.83
C PHE A 371 -8.68 16.42 -6.62
N HIS A 372 -9.78 16.36 -7.38
CA HIS A 372 -10.86 17.34 -7.29
C HIS A 372 -11.68 17.25 -5.99
N GLU A 373 -11.63 16.10 -5.29
CA GLU A 373 -12.23 15.95 -3.95
C GLU A 373 -11.34 16.52 -2.85
N VAL A 374 -10.02 16.59 -3.10
CA VAL A 374 -9.03 17.02 -2.10
C VAL A 374 -8.76 18.52 -2.21
N VAL A 375 -8.82 19.09 -3.42
CA VAL A 375 -8.38 20.46 -3.69
C VAL A 375 -9.47 21.26 -4.38
N GLN A 376 -9.72 22.48 -3.88
CA GLN A 376 -10.70 23.39 -4.47
C GLN A 376 -10.43 23.64 -5.96
N VAL A 377 -11.53 23.79 -6.71
CA VAL A 377 -11.52 24.26 -8.10
C VAL A 377 -10.79 25.59 -8.19
N SER A 378 -9.91 25.72 -9.19
CA SER A 378 -9.11 26.91 -9.43
C SER A 378 -8.97 27.16 -10.94
N HIS A 379 -8.92 28.43 -11.34
CA HIS A 379 -8.59 28.81 -12.71
C HIS A 379 -7.13 28.56 -13.08
N GLN A 380 -6.28 28.22 -12.09
CA GLN A 380 -4.90 27.84 -12.33
C GLN A 380 -4.85 26.60 -13.24
N LYS A 381 -4.17 26.69 -14.38
CA LYS A 381 -3.92 25.56 -15.27
C LYS A 381 -3.11 24.52 -14.49
N ARG A 382 -3.65 23.30 -14.41
CA ARG A 382 -3.04 22.15 -13.74
C ARG A 382 -2.83 21.06 -14.78
N VAL A 383 -1.59 20.59 -14.94
CA VAL A 383 -1.23 19.51 -15.87
C VAL A 383 -0.87 18.29 -15.03
N PHE A 384 -1.63 17.21 -15.17
CA PHE A 384 -1.37 15.95 -14.45
C PHE A 384 -0.49 15.04 -15.30
N LEU A 385 0.74 14.82 -14.83
CA LEU A 385 1.72 13.97 -15.47
C LEU A 385 1.48 12.52 -15.03
N GLN A 386 1.09 11.67 -15.97
CA GLN A 386 0.84 10.26 -15.69
C GLN A 386 2.13 9.52 -15.33
N ILE A 387 2.02 8.60 -14.38
CA ILE A 387 3.13 7.75 -13.96
C ILE A 387 2.87 6.35 -14.50
N ARG A 388 3.75 5.91 -15.41
CA ARG A 388 3.69 4.55 -15.93
C ARG A 388 3.99 3.54 -14.83
N SER A 389 3.41 2.35 -14.94
CA SER A 389 3.92 1.23 -14.17
C SER A 389 5.25 0.74 -14.70
N LEU A 390 6.02 0.18 -13.78
CA LEU A 390 7.30 -0.40 -14.09
C LEU A 390 7.12 -1.77 -14.72
N ASP A 391 7.85 -2.01 -15.79
CA ASP A 391 8.28 -3.35 -16.18
C ASP A 391 9.21 -3.94 -15.11
N SER A 392 9.52 -5.23 -15.22
CA SER A 392 10.49 -5.87 -14.32
C SER A 392 11.80 -5.06 -14.29
N PRO A 393 12.23 -4.57 -13.12
CA PRO A 393 13.33 -3.63 -13.02
C PRO A 393 14.67 -4.25 -13.43
N LYS A 394 15.55 -3.36 -13.91
CA LYS A 394 16.93 -3.66 -14.27
C LYS A 394 17.86 -2.72 -13.51
N GLU A 395 19.08 -3.17 -13.26
CA GLU A 395 20.17 -2.36 -12.72
C GLU A 395 21.36 -2.51 -13.64
N LYS A 396 21.78 -1.40 -14.29
CA LYS A 396 22.85 -1.42 -15.31
C LYS A 396 22.54 -2.38 -16.46
N ASN A 397 21.28 -2.40 -16.90
CA ASN A 397 20.69 -3.30 -17.89
C ASN A 397 20.59 -4.78 -17.49
N GLU A 398 21.02 -5.16 -16.29
CA GLU A 398 20.87 -6.52 -15.78
C GLU A 398 19.56 -6.69 -15.02
N PRO A 399 18.82 -7.80 -15.22
CA PRO A 399 17.54 -8.00 -14.55
C PRO A 399 17.72 -8.14 -13.03
N VAL A 400 16.98 -7.32 -12.27
CA VAL A 400 16.97 -7.40 -10.79
C VAL A 400 16.39 -8.73 -10.31
N PHE A 401 15.40 -9.26 -11.05
CA PHE A 401 14.72 -10.51 -10.75
C PHE A 401 15.12 -11.59 -11.76
N LYS A 402 15.49 -12.78 -11.26
CA LYS A 402 15.75 -13.95 -12.10
C LYS A 402 14.49 -14.37 -12.86
N ASN A 403 14.64 -14.73 -14.13
CA ASN A 403 13.53 -15.21 -14.95
C ASN A 403 13.17 -16.66 -14.58
N THR A 404 12.27 -16.83 -13.62
CA THR A 404 11.72 -18.13 -13.21
C THR A 404 10.20 -18.03 -13.13
N PRO A 405 9.43 -19.11 -13.39
CA PRO A 405 7.98 -19.06 -13.32
C PRO A 405 7.42 -18.50 -11.99
N LEU A 406 8.04 -18.89 -10.88
CA LEU A 406 7.66 -18.44 -9.53
C LEU A 406 7.90 -16.94 -9.33
N LEU A 407 9.10 -16.47 -9.64
CA LEU A 407 9.47 -15.08 -9.45
C LEU A 407 8.74 -14.17 -10.42
N ASN A 408 8.49 -14.63 -11.65
CA ASN A 408 7.66 -13.92 -12.62
C ASN A 408 6.22 -13.73 -12.11
N MET A 409 5.67 -14.74 -11.41
CA MET A 409 4.36 -14.62 -10.77
C MET A 409 4.38 -13.60 -9.63
N LEU A 410 5.39 -13.63 -8.75
CA LEU A 410 5.52 -12.63 -7.67
C LEU A 410 5.70 -11.21 -8.22
N VAL A 411 6.55 -11.03 -9.24
CA VAL A 411 6.74 -9.75 -9.93
C VAL A 411 5.43 -9.28 -10.56
N SER A 412 4.67 -10.20 -11.18
CA SER A 412 3.36 -9.89 -11.74
C SER A 412 2.34 -9.48 -10.66
N ASP A 413 2.36 -10.12 -9.49
CA ASP A 413 1.49 -9.75 -8.35
C ASP A 413 1.82 -8.35 -7.80
N MET A 414 3.04 -7.84 -8.02
CA MET A 414 3.42 -6.46 -7.68
C MET A 414 2.89 -5.43 -8.69
N GLY A 415 2.44 -5.87 -9.87
CA GLY A 415 1.74 -5.04 -10.87
C GLY A 415 2.51 -3.81 -11.35
N GLY A 416 3.85 -3.83 -11.28
CA GLY A 416 4.70 -2.71 -11.63
C GLY A 416 4.70 -1.55 -10.62
N ASN A 417 4.21 -1.77 -9.40
CA ASN A 417 4.30 -0.81 -8.30
C ASN A 417 5.71 -0.81 -7.70
N GLY A 418 6.39 0.34 -7.72
CA GLY A 418 7.80 0.46 -7.34
C GLY A 418 8.09 -0.02 -5.92
N ARG A 419 7.29 0.40 -4.92
CA ARG A 419 7.49 -0.02 -3.52
C ARG A 419 7.21 -1.49 -3.29
N ALA A 420 6.21 -2.04 -3.98
CA ALA A 420 5.93 -3.46 -3.92
C ALA A 420 7.09 -4.28 -4.51
N LEU A 421 7.66 -3.85 -5.63
CA LEU A 421 8.85 -4.48 -6.22
C LEU A 421 10.09 -4.34 -5.32
N GLU A 422 10.31 -3.20 -4.65
CA GLU A 422 11.41 -3.04 -3.69
C GLU A 422 11.24 -3.98 -2.48
N ALA A 423 10.02 -4.06 -1.96
CA ALA A 423 9.69 -4.97 -0.87
C ALA A 423 9.91 -6.44 -1.28
N LEU A 424 9.57 -6.80 -2.52
CA LEU A 424 9.86 -8.11 -3.10
C LEU A 424 11.38 -8.36 -3.22
N GLN A 425 12.14 -7.41 -3.78
CA GLN A 425 13.60 -7.51 -3.89
C GLN A 425 14.24 -7.72 -2.50
N SER A 426 13.74 -7.01 -1.50
CA SER A 426 14.18 -7.17 -0.11
C SER A 426 13.76 -8.53 0.48
N ALA A 427 12.54 -9.01 0.18
CA ALA A 427 12.01 -10.28 0.68
C ALA A 427 12.75 -11.49 0.09
N ILE A 428 13.33 -11.38 -1.11
CA ILE A 428 14.08 -12.48 -1.74
C ILE A 428 15.60 -12.44 -1.47
N LYS A 429 16.11 -11.38 -0.83
CA LYS A 429 17.55 -11.23 -0.60
C LYS A 429 18.03 -12.30 0.40
N GLY A 430 18.97 -13.14 -0.05
CA GLY A 430 19.50 -14.24 0.77
C GLY A 430 18.51 -15.40 0.96
N VAL A 431 17.39 -15.40 0.21
CA VAL A 431 16.42 -16.49 0.25
C VAL A 431 16.88 -17.62 -0.65
N ASP A 432 16.89 -18.81 -0.07
CA ASP A 432 17.01 -20.05 -0.82
C ASP A 432 15.66 -20.37 -1.47
N PHE A 433 15.54 -20.03 -2.76
CA PHE A 433 14.34 -20.28 -3.56
C PHE A 433 14.02 -21.75 -3.75
N GLU A 434 15.01 -22.65 -3.60
CA GLU A 434 14.71 -24.08 -3.62
C GLU A 434 13.95 -24.45 -2.36
N ASN A 435 14.26 -23.83 -1.22
CA ASN A 435 13.76 -24.21 0.11
C ASN A 435 12.66 -23.31 0.70
N SER A 436 12.25 -22.25 0.01
CA SER A 436 11.30 -21.25 0.51
C SER A 436 9.93 -21.35 -0.16
N SER A 437 8.86 -21.16 0.61
CA SER A 437 7.50 -21.21 0.05
C SER A 437 7.10 -19.89 -0.60
N PHE A 438 6.39 -19.96 -1.73
CA PHE A 438 5.83 -18.78 -2.41
C PHE A 438 5.08 -17.85 -1.44
N LEU A 439 4.19 -18.45 -0.62
CA LEU A 439 3.36 -17.71 0.33
C LEU A 439 4.21 -16.97 1.37
N SER A 440 5.30 -17.58 1.86
CA SER A 440 6.16 -16.91 2.84
C SER A 440 6.80 -15.64 2.29
N ILE A 441 7.18 -15.63 1.00
CA ILE A 441 7.76 -14.46 0.34
C ILE A 441 6.66 -13.41 0.15
N ALA A 442 5.48 -13.81 -0.35
CA ALA A 442 4.35 -12.91 -0.54
C ALA A 442 3.88 -12.26 0.79
N GLU A 443 3.85 -13.03 1.89
CA GLU A 443 3.52 -12.52 3.22
C GLU A 443 4.56 -11.53 3.74
N GLN A 444 5.85 -11.77 3.51
CA GLN A 444 6.89 -10.79 3.88
C GLN A 444 6.69 -9.47 3.14
N VAL A 445 6.35 -9.51 1.85
CA VAL A 445 6.02 -8.30 1.09
C VAL A 445 4.77 -7.63 1.65
N TYR A 446 3.72 -8.42 1.91
CA TYR A 446 2.46 -7.94 2.49
C TYR A 446 2.69 -7.18 3.80
N TYR A 447 3.39 -7.76 4.76
CA TYR A 447 3.62 -7.11 6.06
C TYR A 447 4.51 -5.87 5.94
N LYS A 448 5.57 -5.91 5.11
CA LYS A 448 6.40 -4.72 4.85
C LYS A 448 5.57 -3.55 4.30
N LEU A 449 4.71 -3.81 3.34
CA LEU A 449 3.84 -2.77 2.77
C LEU A 449 2.77 -2.31 3.76
N LYS A 450 2.17 -3.25 4.51
CA LYS A 450 1.16 -2.94 5.54
C LYS A 450 1.74 -2.01 6.60
N ASP A 451 2.94 -2.29 7.10
CA ASP A 451 3.57 -1.49 8.15
C ASP A 451 3.92 -0.09 7.62
N HIS A 452 4.42 0.00 6.39
CA HIS A 452 4.82 1.28 5.78
C HIS A 452 3.62 2.16 5.38
N TYR A 453 2.48 1.56 5.03
CA TYR A 453 1.32 2.27 4.46
C TYR A 453 0.02 2.09 5.25
N CYS A 454 0.10 1.74 6.54
CA CYS A 454 -1.08 1.46 7.37
C CYS A 454 -2.10 2.62 7.39
N GLU A 455 -1.64 3.87 7.53
CA GLU A 455 -2.50 5.05 7.49
C GLU A 455 -3.18 5.21 6.12
N TRP A 456 -2.39 5.13 5.04
CA TRP A 456 -2.92 5.25 3.68
C TRP A 456 -3.98 4.18 3.38
N ILE A 457 -3.73 2.94 3.79
CA ILE A 457 -4.66 1.81 3.64
C ILE A 457 -5.96 2.06 4.42
N ASN A 458 -5.90 2.66 5.61
CA ASN A 458 -7.11 3.01 6.35
C ASN A 458 -7.96 4.07 5.61
N TYR A 459 -7.33 5.00 4.91
CA TYR A 459 -8.03 6.01 4.10
C TYR A 459 -8.70 5.43 2.85
N THR A 460 -8.36 4.23 2.40
CA THR A 460 -8.94 3.61 1.20
C THR A 460 -10.16 2.73 1.46
N ARG A 461 -10.71 2.69 2.68
CA ARG A 461 -11.92 1.90 2.99
C ARG A 461 -13.13 2.22 2.11
N TYR A 462 -13.23 3.46 1.64
CA TYR A 462 -14.28 3.90 0.71
C TYR A 462 -14.19 3.21 -0.66
N LEU A 463 -13.03 2.64 -1.01
CA LEU A 463 -12.84 1.88 -2.26
C LEU A 463 -13.46 0.47 -2.20
N THR A 464 -14.15 0.07 -1.13
CA THR A 464 -14.77 -1.25 -1.03
C THR A 464 -15.61 -1.62 -2.29
N PRO A 465 -16.50 -0.75 -2.82
CA PRO A 465 -17.24 -1.04 -4.06
C PRO A 465 -16.32 -1.18 -5.28
N VAL A 466 -15.28 -0.34 -5.36
CA VAL A 466 -14.25 -0.39 -6.41
C VAL A 466 -13.47 -1.71 -6.36
N LEU A 467 -13.11 -2.19 -5.16
CA LEU A 467 -12.42 -3.47 -4.99
C LEU A 467 -13.27 -4.62 -5.52
N ARG A 468 -14.58 -4.64 -5.21
CA ARG A 468 -15.52 -5.62 -5.76
C ARG A 468 -15.48 -5.58 -7.30
N ALA A 469 -15.61 -4.40 -7.91
CA ALA A 469 -15.59 -4.22 -9.36
C ALA A 469 -14.28 -4.68 -10.03
N ILE A 470 -13.12 -4.36 -9.44
CA ILE A 470 -11.81 -4.84 -9.92
C ILE A 470 -11.73 -6.37 -9.81
N MET A 471 -12.13 -6.91 -8.65
CA MET A 471 -12.03 -8.33 -8.37
C MET A 471 -12.91 -9.18 -9.30
N THR A 472 -14.08 -8.68 -9.68
CA THR A 472 -15.02 -9.36 -10.59
C THR A 472 -14.79 -9.03 -12.06
N HIS A 473 -13.78 -8.20 -12.36
CA HIS A 473 -13.48 -7.72 -13.71
C HIS A 473 -14.71 -7.09 -14.40
N THR A 474 -15.48 -6.32 -13.63
CA THR A 474 -16.74 -5.73 -14.08
C THR A 474 -16.50 -4.77 -15.23
N LYS A 475 -17.34 -4.85 -16.27
CA LYS A 475 -17.34 -3.92 -17.38
C LYS A 475 -17.98 -2.60 -16.92
N LEU A 476 -17.24 -1.50 -17.04
CA LEU A 476 -17.64 -0.17 -16.59
C LEU A 476 -17.77 0.77 -17.78
N VAL A 477 -18.76 1.66 -17.72
CA VAL A 477 -18.91 2.76 -18.69
C VAL A 477 -18.08 3.94 -18.19
N LEU A 478 -17.24 4.50 -19.05
CA LEU A 478 -16.25 5.53 -18.66
C LEU A 478 -16.91 6.85 -18.22
N SER A 479 -18.08 7.16 -18.75
CA SER A 479 -18.87 8.36 -18.44
C SER A 479 -19.83 8.18 -17.25
N ALA A 480 -19.89 6.99 -16.66
CA ALA A 480 -20.74 6.70 -15.52
C ALA A 480 -19.91 6.43 -14.25
N PRO A 481 -20.43 6.76 -13.05
CA PRO A 481 -19.77 6.40 -11.80
C PRO A 481 -19.60 4.89 -11.65
N ILE A 482 -18.53 4.49 -10.98
CA ILE A 482 -18.33 3.08 -10.60
C ILE A 482 -19.47 2.69 -9.64
N PRO A 483 -20.15 1.54 -9.85
CA PRO A 483 -21.26 1.11 -8.99
C PRO A 483 -20.95 1.20 -7.49
N GLY A 484 -21.86 1.81 -6.74
CA GLY A 484 -21.71 2.06 -5.30
C GLY A 484 -20.81 3.25 -4.93
N THR A 485 -20.43 4.09 -5.90
CA THR A 485 -19.62 5.30 -5.69
C THR A 485 -20.08 6.45 -6.59
N ASP A 486 -19.62 7.67 -6.28
CA ASP A 486 -19.79 8.85 -7.14
C ASP A 486 -18.56 9.11 -8.05
N ILE A 487 -17.63 8.15 -8.15
CA ILE A 487 -16.32 8.34 -8.79
C ILE A 487 -16.31 7.76 -10.19
N LEU A 488 -15.81 8.52 -11.18
CA LEU A 488 -15.64 8.01 -12.52
C LEU A 488 -14.38 7.10 -12.64
N PRO A 489 -14.40 6.06 -13.49
CA PRO A 489 -13.25 5.17 -13.68
C PRO A 489 -11.94 5.90 -14.03
N GLU A 490 -12.01 6.96 -14.84
CA GLU A 490 -10.83 7.74 -15.25
C GLU A 490 -10.23 8.56 -14.09
N GLU A 491 -11.07 9.08 -13.20
CA GLU A 491 -10.64 9.88 -12.04
C GLU A 491 -9.84 9.02 -11.06
N LEU A 492 -10.30 7.79 -10.85
CA LEU A 492 -9.58 6.83 -10.03
C LEU A 492 -8.27 6.38 -10.70
N SER A 493 -8.28 6.15 -12.01
CA SER A 493 -7.07 5.75 -12.75
C SER A 493 -5.95 6.79 -12.68
N LYS A 494 -6.29 8.08 -12.53
CA LYS A 494 -5.32 9.17 -12.34
C LYS A 494 -4.59 9.09 -11.00
N LEU A 495 -5.08 8.31 -10.04
CA LEU A 495 -4.33 7.97 -8.82
C LEU A 495 -3.22 6.95 -9.10
N GLY A 496 -3.15 6.31 -10.27
CA GLY A 496 -2.04 5.46 -10.70
C GLY A 496 -1.88 4.12 -9.97
N LEU A 497 -2.51 3.89 -8.82
CA LEU A 497 -2.52 2.56 -8.17
C LEU A 497 -3.55 1.64 -8.81
N VAL A 498 -4.73 2.18 -9.11
CA VAL A 498 -5.75 1.54 -9.95
C VAL A 498 -5.56 2.05 -11.37
N LYS A 499 -5.75 1.18 -12.34
CA LYS A 499 -5.65 1.49 -13.76
C LYS A 499 -6.95 1.18 -14.46
N LEU A 500 -7.21 1.91 -15.52
CA LEU A 500 -8.28 1.64 -16.45
C LEU A 500 -7.73 0.96 -17.72
N GLU A 501 -8.23 -0.24 -18.02
CA GLU A 501 -7.97 -0.97 -19.25
C GLU A 501 -9.20 -0.87 -20.16
N LYS A 502 -9.08 -0.12 -21.26
CA LYS A 502 -10.15 -0.02 -22.26
C LYS A 502 -10.19 -1.29 -23.12
N GLN A 503 -11.39 -1.66 -23.61
CA GLN A 503 -11.51 -2.79 -24.54
C GLN A 503 -10.82 -2.51 -25.88
N ASP A 504 -10.92 -1.27 -26.35
CA ASP A 504 -10.21 -0.70 -27.48
C ASP A 504 -10.14 0.83 -27.29
N ASP A 505 -9.32 1.53 -28.06
CA ASP A 505 -9.06 2.97 -27.89
C ASP A 505 -10.33 3.84 -28.06
N LEU A 506 -11.31 3.35 -28.83
CA LEU A 506 -12.56 4.05 -29.14
C LEU A 506 -13.70 3.66 -28.19
N SER A 507 -13.52 2.62 -27.38
CA SER A 507 -14.54 2.09 -26.48
C SER A 507 -14.85 3.08 -25.36
N ASP A 508 -16.15 3.27 -25.13
CA ASP A 508 -16.70 3.95 -23.95
C ASP A 508 -16.76 3.03 -22.73
N LYS A 509 -16.20 1.81 -22.83
CA LYS A 509 -16.19 0.80 -21.77
C LYS A 509 -14.78 0.30 -21.47
N GLY A 510 -14.55 -0.02 -20.20
CA GLY A 510 -13.29 -0.58 -19.73
C GLY A 510 -13.43 -1.37 -18.44
N THR A 511 -12.33 -1.95 -17.98
CA THR A 511 -12.21 -2.64 -16.70
C THR A 511 -11.14 -1.96 -15.84
N LEU A 512 -11.26 -2.08 -14.53
CA LEU A 512 -10.26 -1.58 -13.61
C LEU A 512 -9.31 -2.70 -13.17
N THR A 513 -8.03 -2.40 -13.08
CA THR A 513 -7.00 -3.31 -12.57
C THR A 513 -6.17 -2.65 -11.48
N CYS A 514 -5.60 -3.47 -10.59
CA CYS A 514 -4.78 -3.01 -9.47
C CYS A 514 -3.75 -4.12 -9.16
N PRO A 515 -2.52 -3.77 -8.73
CA PRO A 515 -1.57 -4.77 -8.27
C PRO A 515 -2.18 -5.72 -7.24
N TYR A 516 -1.98 -7.02 -7.41
CA TYR A 516 -2.63 -8.03 -6.59
C TYR A 516 -2.30 -7.89 -5.09
N ILE A 517 -1.04 -7.58 -4.78
CA ILE A 517 -0.62 -7.36 -3.38
C ILE A 517 -1.37 -6.20 -2.72
N TRP A 518 -1.68 -5.16 -3.49
CA TRP A 518 -2.45 -4.01 -3.02
C TRP A 518 -3.94 -4.32 -2.91
N LEU A 519 -4.51 -5.11 -3.83
CA LEU A 519 -5.87 -5.65 -3.68
C LEU A 519 -5.99 -6.46 -2.39
N TRP A 520 -5.02 -7.31 -2.10
CA TRP A 520 -4.99 -8.09 -0.86
C TRP A 520 -4.91 -7.20 0.38
N LEU A 521 -4.02 -6.21 0.40
CA LEU A 521 -3.92 -5.25 1.52
C LEU A 521 -5.23 -4.49 1.77
N MET A 522 -5.83 -3.95 0.71
CA MET A 522 -7.04 -3.14 0.81
C MET A 522 -8.27 -3.99 1.17
N ALA A 523 -8.40 -5.20 0.62
CA ALA A 523 -9.48 -6.12 0.95
C ALA A 523 -9.42 -6.54 2.44
N ASN A 524 -8.23 -6.87 2.95
CA ASN A 524 -8.06 -7.22 4.38
C ASN A 524 -8.30 -6.04 5.33
N ALA A 525 -8.06 -4.81 4.88
CA ALA A 525 -8.35 -3.60 5.65
C ALA A 525 -9.79 -3.09 5.49
N SER A 526 -10.56 -3.66 4.56
CA SER A 526 -11.95 -3.31 4.36
C SER A 526 -12.82 -3.79 5.53
N GLY A 527 -13.94 -3.11 5.76
CA GLY A 527 -14.97 -3.58 6.70
C GLY A 527 -15.82 -4.73 6.12
N ASP A 528 -15.61 -5.09 4.87
CA ASP A 528 -16.41 -6.03 4.10
C ASP A 528 -16.00 -7.48 4.39
N SER A 529 -16.94 -8.27 4.92
CA SER A 529 -16.68 -9.67 5.25
C SER A 529 -16.42 -10.54 4.02
N ILE A 530 -17.05 -10.26 2.87
CA ILE A 530 -16.84 -11.01 1.62
C ILE A 530 -15.41 -10.79 1.13
N LEU A 531 -14.96 -9.53 1.13
CA LEU A 531 -13.60 -9.18 0.70
C LEU A 531 -12.53 -9.67 1.69
N ARG A 532 -12.77 -9.54 3.00
CA ARG A 532 -11.82 -9.99 4.03
C ARG A 532 -11.69 -11.51 4.08
N ASN A 533 -12.79 -12.23 3.88
CA ASN A 533 -12.78 -13.69 3.87
C ASN A 533 -12.33 -14.25 2.50
N TRP A 534 -12.16 -13.38 1.49
CA TRP A 534 -11.60 -13.79 0.22
C TRP A 534 -10.18 -14.29 0.42
N ASN A 535 -9.91 -15.54 0.04
CA ASN A 535 -8.61 -16.14 0.31
C ASN A 535 -7.54 -15.66 -0.69
N PHE A 536 -6.88 -14.55 -0.36
CA PHE A 536 -5.68 -14.10 -1.07
C PHE A 536 -4.44 -14.98 -0.77
N LYS A 537 -4.49 -15.74 0.32
CA LYS A 537 -3.44 -16.65 0.81
C LYS A 537 -3.71 -18.10 0.38
N TYR A 538 -4.01 -18.32 -0.90
CA TYR A 538 -4.52 -19.59 -1.44
C TYR A 538 -3.69 -20.87 -1.15
N TYR A 539 -2.52 -20.73 -0.52
CA TYR A 539 -1.59 -21.81 -0.15
C TYR A 539 -1.72 -22.30 1.30
N SER A 540 -2.58 -21.70 2.13
CA SER A 540 -2.79 -22.12 3.53
C SER A 540 -4.25 -22.54 3.77
N GLU A 541 -4.56 -23.84 3.73
CA GLU A 541 -5.84 -24.36 4.23
C GLU A 541 -5.83 -24.40 5.77
N ILE A 542 -6.07 -23.23 6.38
CA ILE A 542 -6.68 -23.12 7.72
C ILE A 542 -8.18 -22.79 7.56
N GLN A 543 -8.67 -22.68 6.32
CA GLN A 543 -9.97 -22.10 5.96
C GLN A 543 -11.19 -22.74 6.64
N ASN A 544 -11.22 -24.05 6.87
CA ASN A 544 -12.34 -24.67 7.59
C ASN A 544 -12.54 -24.12 9.01
N LYS A 545 -11.47 -23.62 9.67
CA LYS A 545 -11.59 -22.98 10.98
C LYS A 545 -12.22 -21.58 10.91
N GLU A 546 -12.10 -20.89 9.78
CA GLU A 546 -12.60 -19.52 9.57
C GLU A 546 -13.96 -19.50 8.87
N ASP A 547 -14.21 -20.44 7.95
CA ASP A 547 -15.47 -20.65 7.23
C ASP A 547 -15.90 -22.13 7.27
N PRO A 548 -16.93 -22.48 8.08
CA PRO A 548 -17.43 -23.85 8.23
C PRO A 548 -18.11 -24.46 6.99
N THR A 549 -18.40 -23.64 5.96
CA THR A 549 -19.00 -24.11 4.71
C THR A 549 -18.01 -24.90 3.84
N ILE A 550 -16.71 -24.66 4.03
CA ILE A 550 -15.60 -25.35 3.39
C ILE A 550 -15.30 -26.65 4.17
N PRO A 551 -15.47 -27.86 3.61
CA PRO A 551 -15.15 -29.11 4.33
C PRO A 551 -13.70 -29.18 4.82
N PRO A 552 -13.43 -29.84 5.96
CA PRO A 552 -12.06 -30.12 6.38
C PRO A 552 -11.41 -31.13 5.41
N GLY A 553 -10.28 -30.77 4.82
CA GLY A 553 -9.51 -31.65 3.92
C GLY A 553 -9.90 -31.60 2.44
N CYS A 554 -10.55 -30.52 1.96
CA CYS A 554 -10.89 -30.35 0.55
C CYS A 554 -9.67 -30.36 -0.37
N GLN A 555 -9.66 -31.27 -1.33
CA GLN A 555 -8.70 -31.27 -2.43
C GLN A 555 -9.14 -30.28 -3.51
N PHE A 556 -8.14 -29.68 -4.18
CA PHE A 556 -8.12 -28.70 -5.29
C PHE A 556 -9.40 -28.40 -6.09
N TRP A 557 -10.28 -29.36 -6.33
CA TRP A 557 -11.51 -29.16 -7.10
C TRP A 557 -12.66 -28.56 -6.31
N GLN A 558 -12.92 -28.99 -5.07
CA GLN A 558 -13.99 -28.41 -4.22
C GLN A 558 -13.74 -26.95 -3.87
N HIS A 559 -12.46 -26.59 -3.86
CA HIS A 559 -12.00 -25.21 -3.82
C HIS A 559 -12.42 -24.42 -5.07
N PHE A 560 -12.47 -25.05 -6.25
CA PHE A 560 -12.99 -24.42 -7.47
C PHE A 560 -14.50 -24.26 -7.43
N GLU A 561 -15.26 -25.26 -6.96
CA GLU A 561 -16.72 -25.19 -6.77
C GLU A 561 -17.09 -24.01 -5.85
N HIS A 562 -16.44 -23.95 -4.69
CA HIS A 562 -16.57 -22.86 -3.74
C HIS A 562 -16.11 -21.54 -4.33
N PHE A 563 -14.96 -21.49 -5.01
CA PHE A 563 -14.46 -20.28 -5.66
C PHE A 563 -15.46 -19.71 -6.67
N ILE A 564 -16.06 -20.54 -7.53
CA ILE A 564 -17.04 -20.08 -8.52
C ILE A 564 -18.29 -19.55 -7.84
N ALA A 565 -18.84 -20.27 -6.86
CA ALA A 565 -20.02 -19.83 -6.12
C ALA A 565 -19.74 -18.52 -5.35
N SER A 566 -18.60 -18.42 -4.66
CA SER A 566 -18.14 -17.21 -3.97
C SER A 566 -17.88 -16.06 -4.94
N PHE A 567 -17.36 -16.33 -6.14
CA PHE A 567 -17.16 -15.33 -7.18
C PHE A 567 -18.50 -14.79 -7.72
N ARG A 568 -19.52 -15.66 -7.87
CA ARG A 568 -20.88 -15.25 -8.23
C ARG A 568 -21.54 -14.41 -7.12
N VAL A 569 -21.31 -14.76 -5.86
CA VAL A 569 -21.68 -13.95 -4.69
C VAL A 569 -21.03 -12.58 -4.78
N LEU A 570 -19.73 -12.51 -5.04
CA LEU A 570 -19.01 -11.23 -5.20
C LEU A 570 -19.61 -10.39 -6.35
N LYS A 571 -19.92 -11.01 -7.49
CA LYS A 571 -20.57 -10.35 -8.64
C LYS A 571 -21.92 -9.72 -8.31
N SER A 572 -22.78 -10.41 -7.55
CA SER A 572 -24.06 -9.83 -7.12
C SER A 572 -23.92 -8.61 -6.20
N ASN A 573 -22.80 -8.53 -5.49
CA ASN A 573 -22.50 -7.47 -4.53
C ASN A 573 -21.84 -6.24 -5.17
N VAL A 574 -21.58 -6.26 -6.49
CA VAL A 574 -21.08 -5.07 -7.21
C VAL A 574 -22.21 -4.08 -7.46
N PHE A 575 -23.41 -4.58 -7.73
CA PHE A 575 -24.52 -3.78 -8.21
C PHE A 575 -25.55 -3.48 -7.11
N GLU A 576 -26.40 -2.48 -7.34
CA GLU A 576 -27.39 -2.07 -6.35
C GLU A 576 -28.51 -3.10 -6.19
N ILE A 577 -29.16 -3.07 -5.02
CA ILE A 577 -30.33 -3.92 -4.74
C ILE A 577 -31.47 -3.49 -5.66
N ASN A 578 -32.14 -4.45 -6.29
CA ASN A 578 -33.23 -4.26 -7.23
C ASN A 578 -32.86 -3.55 -8.55
N GLN A 579 -31.57 -3.28 -8.80
CA GLN A 579 -31.14 -2.80 -10.10
C GLN A 579 -31.45 -3.85 -11.18
N GLU A 580 -32.02 -3.42 -12.30
CA GLU A 580 -32.19 -4.28 -13.48
C GLU A 580 -30.88 -4.31 -14.28
N ILE A 581 -30.35 -5.50 -14.51
CA ILE A 581 -29.00 -5.70 -15.06
C ILE A 581 -29.04 -6.78 -16.13
N GLU A 582 -28.37 -6.55 -17.25
CA GLU A 582 -28.24 -7.55 -18.29
C GLU A 582 -27.38 -8.73 -17.80
N LEU A 583 -27.79 -9.96 -18.12
CA LEU A 583 -27.01 -11.16 -17.77
C LEU A 583 -25.58 -11.12 -18.36
N GLN A 584 -25.41 -10.47 -19.51
CA GLN A 584 -24.09 -10.31 -20.14
C GLN A 584 -23.13 -9.42 -19.33
N ASP A 585 -23.65 -8.48 -18.52
CA ASP A 585 -22.82 -7.63 -17.68
C ASP A 585 -22.44 -8.33 -16.37
N ILE A 586 -23.36 -9.11 -15.78
CA ILE A 586 -23.05 -9.97 -14.62
C ILE A 586 -22.00 -11.02 -15.00
N HIS A 587 -22.18 -11.67 -16.15
CA HIS A 587 -21.27 -12.70 -16.65
C HIS A 587 -20.29 -12.16 -17.69
N ALA A 588 -19.90 -10.88 -17.57
CA ALA A 588 -18.91 -10.26 -18.45
C ALA A 588 -17.65 -11.13 -18.57
N GLY A 589 -17.19 -11.29 -19.81
CA GLY A 589 -16.07 -12.16 -20.18
C GLY A 589 -16.45 -13.61 -20.51
N ALA A 590 -17.68 -14.05 -20.21
CA ALA A 590 -18.15 -15.36 -20.65
C ALA A 590 -18.55 -15.35 -22.13
N ARG A 591 -18.52 -16.51 -22.78
CA ARG A 591 -19.12 -16.68 -24.11
C ARG A 591 -20.57 -17.12 -23.91
N HIS A 592 -21.54 -16.35 -24.37
CA HIS A 592 -22.94 -16.52 -23.96
C HIS A 592 -23.94 -16.36 -25.10
N ASN A 593 -25.18 -16.81 -24.83
CA ASN A 593 -26.37 -16.52 -25.61
C ASN A 593 -27.53 -16.10 -24.69
N PHE A 594 -27.35 -14.99 -23.98
CA PHE A 594 -28.37 -14.45 -23.08
C PHE A 594 -29.44 -13.60 -23.80
N GLY A 595 -29.19 -13.14 -25.03
CA GLY A 595 -30.05 -12.15 -25.68
C GLY A 595 -30.07 -10.82 -24.89
N SER A 596 -31.22 -10.17 -24.82
CA SER A 596 -31.46 -8.96 -24.02
C SER A 596 -32.02 -9.27 -22.61
N ALA A 597 -31.77 -10.47 -22.10
CA ALA A 597 -32.31 -10.90 -20.82
C ALA A 597 -31.66 -10.13 -19.66
N THR A 598 -32.50 -9.58 -18.80
CA THR A 598 -32.11 -8.85 -17.60
C THR A 598 -32.61 -9.56 -16.35
N ILE A 599 -31.90 -9.38 -15.25
CA ILE A 599 -32.34 -9.80 -13.91
C ILE A 599 -32.45 -8.61 -12.98
N ARG A 600 -33.35 -8.72 -12.00
CA ARG A 600 -33.35 -7.84 -10.83
C ARG A 600 -32.29 -8.33 -9.83
N ASN A 601 -31.25 -7.54 -9.61
CA ASN A 601 -30.14 -7.91 -8.75
C ASN A 601 -30.53 -7.98 -7.27
N VAL A 602 -30.09 -9.03 -6.59
CA VAL A 602 -30.17 -9.18 -5.14
C VAL A 602 -28.78 -9.62 -4.66
N PRO A 603 -28.16 -8.91 -3.70
CA PRO A 603 -26.87 -9.31 -3.15
C PRO A 603 -26.96 -10.71 -2.53
N LEU A 604 -26.19 -11.64 -3.03
CA LEU A 604 -26.21 -13.03 -2.60
C LEU A 604 -25.29 -13.24 -1.38
N SER A 605 -25.62 -14.24 -0.58
CA SER A 605 -24.77 -14.83 0.44
C SER A 605 -24.46 -16.29 0.09
N LEU A 606 -23.35 -16.84 0.58
CA LEU A 606 -22.99 -18.23 0.29
C LEU A 606 -23.60 -19.18 1.32
N LYS A 607 -24.24 -20.25 0.85
CA LYS A 607 -24.75 -21.34 1.67
C LYS A 607 -24.40 -22.68 1.04
N ARG A 608 -24.55 -23.75 1.81
CA ARG A 608 -24.27 -25.11 1.33
C ARG A 608 -25.38 -26.07 1.69
N ALA A 609 -25.91 -26.76 0.69
CA ALA A 609 -26.94 -27.77 0.88
C ALA A 609 -26.39 -28.98 1.65
N ILE A 610 -27.19 -29.51 2.56
CA ILE A 610 -26.85 -30.72 3.32
C ILE A 610 -27.10 -31.98 2.49
N ARG A 611 -28.07 -31.90 1.57
CA ARG A 611 -28.49 -32.99 0.69
C ARG A 611 -28.19 -32.63 -0.76
N ARG A 612 -28.30 -33.64 -1.63
CA ARG A 612 -28.22 -33.44 -3.08
C ARG A 612 -29.54 -32.83 -3.53
N GLU A 613 -29.46 -31.65 -4.13
CA GLU A 613 -30.59 -30.88 -4.61
C GLU A 613 -30.65 -30.91 -6.15
N SER A 614 -31.85 -30.83 -6.71
CA SER A 614 -32.01 -30.60 -8.14
C SER A 614 -31.89 -29.11 -8.43
N THR A 615 -31.08 -28.71 -9.40
CA THR A 615 -30.93 -27.27 -9.73
C THR A 615 -31.97 -26.75 -10.71
N LYS A 616 -32.80 -27.63 -11.27
CA LYS A 616 -33.89 -27.30 -12.19
C LYS A 616 -35.03 -26.58 -11.48
N SER A 617 -35.50 -25.46 -12.03
CA SER A 617 -36.61 -24.71 -11.43
C SER A 617 -37.91 -25.54 -11.30
N SER A 618 -38.20 -26.47 -12.22
CA SER A 618 -39.39 -27.32 -12.15
C SER A 618 -39.47 -28.21 -10.90
N ALA A 619 -38.32 -28.57 -10.31
CA ALA A 619 -38.25 -29.35 -9.08
C ALA A 619 -38.81 -28.60 -7.87
N TYR A 620 -38.84 -27.26 -7.93
CA TYR A 620 -39.30 -26.36 -6.87
C TYR A 620 -40.69 -25.78 -7.16
N SER A 621 -41.49 -26.45 -7.98
CA SER A 621 -42.85 -26.03 -8.32
C SER A 621 -43.84 -26.12 -7.15
N THR A 622 -43.58 -27.01 -6.17
CA THR A 622 -44.47 -27.27 -5.03
C THR A 622 -43.84 -26.92 -3.68
N ASN A 623 -42.61 -27.36 -3.43
CA ASN A 623 -41.82 -26.97 -2.25
C ASN A 623 -40.55 -26.26 -2.72
N LYS A 624 -40.37 -25.01 -2.31
CA LYS A 624 -39.24 -24.16 -2.66
C LYS A 624 -38.17 -24.10 -1.58
N THR A 625 -38.16 -25.08 -0.66
CA THR A 625 -37.26 -25.06 0.50
C THR A 625 -36.03 -25.92 0.27
N VAL A 626 -34.85 -25.42 0.62
CA VAL A 626 -33.58 -26.17 0.64
C VAL A 626 -32.96 -26.08 2.03
N THR A 627 -32.62 -27.24 2.61
CA THR A 627 -31.93 -27.31 3.90
C THR A 627 -30.42 -27.12 3.72
N CYS A 628 -29.90 -26.04 4.28
CA CYS A 628 -28.50 -25.65 4.25
C CYS A 628 -27.82 -25.78 5.61
N LYS A 629 -26.49 -25.92 5.59
CA LYS A 629 -25.65 -25.90 6.80
C LYS A 629 -25.48 -24.46 7.33
N GLU A 630 -25.53 -24.30 8.64
CA GLU A 630 -25.27 -23.03 9.34
C GLU A 630 -24.44 -23.29 10.60
N GLY A 631 -23.12 -23.11 10.52
CA GLY A 631 -22.22 -23.52 11.61
C GLY A 631 -22.31 -25.04 11.85
N ASP A 632 -22.61 -25.44 13.08
CA ASP A 632 -22.88 -26.84 13.43
C ASP A 632 -24.37 -27.22 13.28
N ASP A 633 -25.24 -26.24 12.99
CA ASP A 633 -26.69 -26.39 12.85
C ASP A 633 -27.15 -26.43 11.37
N GLN A 634 -28.46 -26.51 11.17
CA GLN A 634 -29.13 -26.54 9.86
C GLN A 634 -30.18 -25.43 9.78
N ILE A 635 -30.33 -24.84 8.60
CA ILE A 635 -31.34 -23.82 8.31
C ILE A 635 -32.08 -24.18 7.01
N ASP A 636 -33.41 -24.10 7.05
CA ASP A 636 -34.26 -24.24 5.88
C ASP A 636 -34.42 -22.89 5.17
N ILE A 637 -34.09 -22.86 3.88
CA ILE A 637 -34.11 -21.64 3.06
C ILE A 637 -35.23 -21.75 2.02
N ASP A 638 -36.21 -20.83 2.08
CA ASP A 638 -37.23 -20.68 1.03
C ASP A 638 -36.67 -19.87 -0.15
N LEU A 639 -36.52 -20.52 -1.30
CA LEU A 639 -35.93 -19.97 -2.51
C LEU A 639 -36.78 -18.86 -3.16
N THR A 640 -38.03 -18.64 -2.75
CA THR A 640 -38.93 -17.65 -3.39
C THR A 640 -38.37 -16.23 -3.32
N ASP A 641 -37.79 -15.87 -2.17
CA ASP A 641 -37.22 -14.55 -1.87
C ASP A 641 -35.77 -14.61 -1.37
N ALA A 642 -35.10 -15.75 -1.58
CA ALA A 642 -33.78 -15.98 -1.01
C ALA A 642 -32.67 -15.22 -1.74
N SER A 643 -31.83 -14.56 -0.96
CA SER A 643 -30.61 -13.89 -1.39
C SER A 643 -29.39 -14.80 -1.19
N VAL A 644 -29.40 -15.98 -1.80
CA VAL A 644 -28.38 -17.03 -1.57
C VAL A 644 -27.85 -17.65 -2.85
N CYS A 645 -26.56 -17.94 -2.87
CA CYS A 645 -25.94 -18.90 -3.77
C CYS A 645 -25.63 -20.18 -2.99
N ILE A 646 -26.20 -21.29 -3.43
CA ILE A 646 -26.14 -22.58 -2.74
C ILE A 646 -25.16 -23.48 -3.46
N ILE A 647 -24.10 -23.89 -2.78
CA ILE A 647 -23.26 -25.01 -3.20
C ILE A 647 -24.04 -26.29 -2.94
N ASN A 648 -24.16 -27.16 -3.94
CA ASN A 648 -24.95 -28.38 -3.86
C ASN A 648 -24.29 -29.42 -2.94
N GLY A 649 -25.07 -30.41 -2.51
CA GLY A 649 -24.62 -31.52 -1.70
C GLY A 649 -23.59 -32.39 -2.42
N TRP A 650 -22.76 -33.06 -1.62
CA TRP A 650 -21.67 -33.90 -2.13
C TRP A 650 -22.16 -34.97 -3.14
N SER A 651 -21.43 -35.08 -4.26
CA SER A 651 -21.74 -36.00 -5.37
C SER A 651 -23.14 -35.80 -5.98
N ALA A 652 -23.64 -34.57 -6.01
CA ALA A 652 -24.80 -34.23 -6.84
C ALA A 652 -24.54 -34.65 -8.31
N PRO A 653 -25.54 -35.21 -9.01
CA PRO A 653 -25.36 -35.71 -10.38
C PRO A 653 -25.14 -34.60 -11.41
N ALA A 654 -25.66 -33.41 -11.13
CA ALA A 654 -25.53 -32.20 -11.95
C ALA A 654 -25.91 -30.98 -11.11
N GLY A 655 -25.56 -29.79 -11.62
CA GLY A 655 -25.92 -28.52 -11.02
C GLY A 655 -25.19 -28.33 -9.70
N ASP A 656 -24.00 -27.79 -9.81
CA ASP A 656 -23.04 -27.87 -8.73
C ASP A 656 -23.17 -26.75 -7.70
N SER A 657 -23.58 -25.59 -8.19
CA SER A 657 -24.15 -24.54 -7.36
C SER A 657 -25.28 -23.88 -8.12
N PHE A 658 -26.19 -23.25 -7.40
CA PHE A 658 -27.32 -22.57 -8.00
C PHE A 658 -27.81 -21.44 -7.10
N CYS A 659 -28.50 -20.46 -7.70
CA CYS A 659 -29.23 -19.44 -6.98
C CYS A 659 -30.60 -19.20 -7.63
N PRO A 660 -31.61 -18.81 -6.84
CA PRO A 660 -32.85 -18.28 -7.40
C PRO A 660 -32.58 -16.91 -8.06
N ILE A 661 -33.26 -16.65 -9.18
CA ILE A 661 -33.13 -15.39 -9.93
C ILE A 661 -34.50 -14.83 -10.31
N TYR A 662 -34.54 -13.51 -10.51
CA TYR A 662 -35.73 -12.79 -10.96
C TYR A 662 -35.47 -12.24 -12.37
N LEU A 663 -35.85 -12.99 -13.40
CA LEU A 663 -35.81 -12.52 -14.78
C LEU A 663 -36.84 -11.38 -14.97
N ALA A 664 -36.44 -10.25 -15.53
CA ALA A 664 -37.37 -9.16 -15.82
C ALA A 664 -38.43 -9.60 -16.86
N GLY A 665 -39.68 -9.18 -16.68
CA GLY A 665 -40.79 -9.55 -17.57
C GLY A 665 -41.36 -10.96 -17.39
N SER A 666 -40.91 -11.74 -16.40
CA SER A 666 -41.39 -13.10 -16.09
C SER A 666 -42.70 -13.15 -15.26
N THR A 667 -43.65 -12.26 -15.56
CA THR A 667 -44.99 -12.29 -14.95
C THR A 667 -45.98 -12.99 -15.88
N GLN A 668 -46.46 -14.17 -15.49
CA GLN A 668 -47.64 -14.80 -16.11
C GLN A 668 -48.78 -14.81 -15.10
N GLN A 669 -49.95 -14.29 -15.50
CA GLN A 669 -51.23 -14.44 -14.78
C GLN A 669 -51.09 -14.22 -13.25
N SER A 670 -50.53 -13.08 -12.85
CA SER A 670 -50.37 -12.64 -11.44
C SER A 670 -49.41 -13.44 -10.53
N HIS A 671 -48.63 -14.39 -11.06
CA HIS A 671 -47.54 -15.04 -10.31
C HIS A 671 -46.18 -14.92 -11.03
N THR A 672 -45.13 -14.60 -10.29
CA THR A 672 -43.73 -14.62 -10.76
C THR A 672 -43.30 -16.06 -11.02
N VAL A 673 -42.86 -16.35 -12.25
CA VAL A 673 -42.30 -17.67 -12.59
C VAL A 673 -40.97 -17.83 -11.85
N PHE A 674 -40.79 -18.97 -11.17
CA PHE A 674 -39.55 -19.27 -10.44
C PHE A 674 -38.49 -19.74 -11.43
N HIS A 675 -37.32 -19.11 -11.39
CA HIS A 675 -36.19 -19.40 -12.26
C HIS A 675 -34.94 -19.62 -11.41
N THR A 676 -34.07 -20.53 -11.84
CA THR A 676 -32.75 -20.72 -11.23
C THR A 676 -31.64 -20.32 -12.19
N GLU A 677 -30.55 -19.79 -11.64
CA GLU A 677 -29.26 -19.73 -12.30
C GLU A 677 -28.43 -20.91 -11.77
N CYS A 678 -28.05 -21.82 -12.65
CA CYS A 678 -27.31 -23.02 -12.30
C CYS A 678 -25.90 -22.99 -12.90
N HIS A 679 -24.94 -23.39 -12.08
CA HIS A 679 -23.54 -23.49 -12.46
C HIS A 679 -23.17 -24.96 -12.54
N GLN A 680 -22.66 -25.39 -13.69
CA GLN A 680 -22.09 -26.71 -13.87
C GLN A 680 -20.61 -26.56 -14.18
N TYR A 681 -19.77 -27.25 -13.43
CA TYR A 681 -18.34 -27.34 -13.65
C TYR A 681 -17.96 -28.74 -14.17
N LYS A 682 -16.96 -28.81 -15.06
CA LYS A 682 -16.31 -30.08 -15.45
C LYS A 682 -14.82 -29.89 -15.70
N CYS A 683 -14.00 -30.78 -15.14
CA CYS A 683 -12.57 -30.80 -15.36
C CYS A 683 -12.22 -31.73 -16.54
N TYR A 684 -12.29 -31.23 -17.78
CA TYR A 684 -11.77 -31.94 -18.95
C TYR A 684 -10.31 -31.58 -19.18
N GLU A 685 -9.38 -32.43 -18.76
CA GLU A 685 -7.92 -32.18 -18.83
C GLU A 685 -7.37 -32.19 -20.27
N SER A 686 -7.99 -32.98 -21.17
CA SER A 686 -7.52 -33.22 -22.54
C SER A 686 -8.61 -33.17 -23.61
N THR A 687 -9.88 -33.05 -23.22
CA THR A 687 -11.03 -33.11 -24.14
C THR A 687 -11.58 -31.72 -24.40
N ILE A 688 -11.62 -31.32 -25.67
CA ILE A 688 -12.31 -30.11 -26.10
C ILE A 688 -13.80 -30.31 -25.80
N VAL A 689 -14.40 -29.41 -25.01
CA VAL A 689 -15.84 -29.46 -24.76
C VAL A 689 -16.56 -29.16 -26.07
N ASN A 690 -17.32 -30.13 -26.56
CA ASN A 690 -18.08 -30.05 -27.80
C ASN A 690 -19.58 -29.85 -27.52
N GLN A 691 -20.35 -29.65 -28.61
CA GLN A 691 -21.79 -29.39 -28.52
C GLN A 691 -22.56 -30.50 -27.78
N THR A 692 -22.18 -31.77 -27.98
CA THR A 692 -22.85 -32.92 -27.36
C THR A 692 -22.67 -32.89 -25.85
N THR A 693 -21.43 -32.75 -25.37
CA THR A 693 -21.12 -32.64 -23.94
C THR A 693 -21.84 -31.47 -23.30
N PHE A 694 -21.83 -30.30 -23.94
CA PHE A 694 -22.55 -29.13 -23.42
C PHE A 694 -24.05 -29.40 -23.28
N ASN A 695 -24.67 -29.96 -24.33
CA ASN A 695 -26.11 -30.23 -24.34
C ASN A 695 -26.52 -31.29 -23.30
N GLU A 696 -25.69 -32.30 -23.06
CA GLU A 696 -25.92 -33.31 -22.03
C GLU A 696 -25.90 -32.68 -20.64
N GLU A 697 -24.89 -31.87 -20.32
CA GLU A 697 -24.78 -31.20 -19.02
C GLU A 697 -25.88 -30.16 -18.81
N TYR A 698 -26.20 -29.38 -19.85
CA TYR A 698 -27.34 -28.46 -19.86
C TYR A 698 -28.65 -29.18 -19.49
N LYS A 699 -28.96 -30.31 -20.15
CA LYS A 699 -30.19 -31.08 -19.89
C LYS A 699 -30.26 -31.67 -18.48
N LYS A 700 -29.11 -31.96 -17.86
CA LYS A 700 -29.05 -32.51 -16.51
C LYS A 700 -29.31 -31.43 -15.45
N ALA A 701 -28.76 -30.22 -15.64
CA ALA A 701 -28.77 -29.17 -14.61
C ALA A 701 -29.89 -28.12 -14.77
N SER A 702 -30.41 -27.90 -15.98
CA SER A 702 -31.21 -26.71 -16.30
C SER A 702 -32.54 -27.06 -17.00
N ASP A 703 -33.59 -26.29 -16.73
CA ASP A 703 -34.80 -26.25 -17.56
C ASP A 703 -34.70 -25.16 -18.64
N LYS A 704 -35.68 -25.12 -19.57
CA LYS A 704 -35.70 -24.20 -20.74
C LYS A 704 -35.77 -22.70 -20.37
N GLY A 705 -36.22 -22.39 -19.16
CA GLY A 705 -36.33 -21.01 -18.65
C GLY A 705 -35.25 -20.64 -17.62
N ASP A 706 -34.36 -21.57 -17.28
CA ASP A 706 -33.30 -21.34 -16.31
C ASP A 706 -32.06 -20.75 -16.99
N VAL A 707 -31.22 -20.07 -16.21
CA VAL A 707 -29.91 -19.61 -16.69
C VAL A 707 -28.88 -20.69 -16.41
N PHE A 708 -28.12 -21.10 -17.43
CA PHE A 708 -27.11 -22.17 -17.32
C PHE A 708 -25.71 -21.66 -17.62
N LEU A 709 -24.79 -21.84 -16.68
CA LEU A 709 -23.37 -21.55 -16.88
C LEU A 709 -22.54 -22.82 -16.81
N PHE A 710 -21.75 -23.03 -17.85
CA PHE A 710 -20.82 -24.14 -17.93
C PHE A 710 -19.37 -23.66 -17.74
N TYR A 711 -18.71 -24.16 -16.70
CA TYR A 711 -17.31 -23.86 -16.40
C TYR A 711 -16.44 -25.06 -16.76
N THR A 712 -15.40 -24.83 -17.56
CA THR A 712 -14.44 -25.88 -17.94
C THR A 712 -13.02 -25.35 -17.97
N ARG A 713 -12.07 -26.25 -17.68
CA ARG A 713 -10.63 -26.00 -17.83
C ARG A 713 -10.17 -26.08 -19.27
N GLY A 714 -10.68 -27.05 -20.03
CA GLY A 714 -10.29 -27.26 -21.42
C GLY A 714 -10.82 -26.14 -22.31
N PRO A 715 -10.25 -25.93 -23.51
CA PRO A 715 -10.90 -25.10 -24.50
C PRO A 715 -12.24 -25.72 -24.90
N SER A 716 -13.18 -24.90 -25.38
CA SER A 716 -14.44 -25.38 -25.93
C SER A 716 -14.57 -25.04 -27.41
N ASN A 717 -15.27 -25.90 -28.16
CA ASN A 717 -15.70 -25.65 -29.53
C ASN A 717 -17.22 -25.91 -29.64
N VAL A 718 -17.98 -25.17 -28.83
CA VAL A 718 -19.45 -25.23 -28.81
C VAL A 718 -19.98 -24.08 -29.66
N PRO A 719 -20.36 -24.28 -30.93
CA PRO A 719 -20.76 -23.17 -31.80
C PRO A 719 -22.10 -22.55 -31.38
N ASN A 720 -23.03 -23.36 -30.86
CA ASN A 720 -24.39 -22.95 -30.57
C ASN A 720 -24.71 -23.10 -29.09
N LEU A 721 -24.86 -21.97 -28.39
CA LEU A 721 -25.32 -21.95 -27.01
C LEU A 721 -26.85 -21.81 -27.01
N PRO A 722 -27.60 -22.66 -26.29
CA PRO A 722 -29.02 -22.43 -25.99
C PRO A 722 -29.28 -21.03 -25.42
N LEU A 723 -30.51 -20.52 -25.59
CA LEU A 723 -30.91 -19.26 -24.97
C LEU A 723 -30.72 -19.35 -23.44
N LEU A 724 -30.33 -18.24 -22.81
CA LEU A 724 -30.03 -18.14 -21.37
C LEU A 724 -28.85 -19.02 -20.91
N SER A 725 -27.90 -19.33 -21.81
CA SER A 725 -26.74 -20.13 -21.44
C SER A 725 -25.40 -19.47 -21.76
N ALA A 726 -24.37 -19.85 -21.00
CA ALA A 726 -23.00 -19.39 -21.21
C ALA A 726 -21.96 -20.47 -20.90
N ILE A 727 -20.76 -20.26 -21.43
CA ILE A 727 -19.59 -21.08 -21.19
C ILE A 727 -18.37 -20.21 -20.83
N VAL A 728 -17.68 -20.63 -19.78
CA VAL A 728 -16.41 -20.07 -19.31
C VAL A 728 -15.36 -21.17 -19.45
N ASP A 729 -14.45 -20.99 -20.41
CA ASP A 729 -13.43 -21.95 -20.80
C ASP A 729 -12.03 -21.33 -20.75
N ARG A 730 -10.99 -22.13 -21.00
CA ARG A 730 -9.59 -21.67 -20.98
C ARG A 730 -9.34 -20.34 -21.71
N ASN A 731 -10.02 -20.11 -22.82
CA ASN A 731 -9.76 -18.99 -23.72
C ASN A 731 -10.31 -17.67 -23.17
N ASN A 732 -11.33 -17.71 -22.32
CA ASN A 732 -11.99 -16.51 -21.80
C ASN A 732 -11.83 -16.32 -20.28
N TRP A 733 -11.07 -17.17 -19.59
CA TRP A 733 -10.81 -17.05 -18.16
C TRP A 733 -10.19 -15.73 -17.72
N LYS A 734 -9.24 -15.18 -18.50
CA LYS A 734 -8.66 -13.87 -18.18
C LYS A 734 -9.74 -12.79 -18.18
N LEU A 735 -10.66 -12.85 -19.14
CA LEU A 735 -11.75 -11.89 -19.27
C LEU A 735 -12.81 -12.08 -18.18
N TYR A 736 -13.06 -13.31 -17.74
CA TYR A 736 -14.09 -13.62 -16.76
C TYR A 736 -13.64 -13.48 -15.29
N PHE A 737 -12.43 -13.94 -14.96
CA PHE A 737 -11.89 -13.95 -13.58
C PHE A 737 -10.92 -12.80 -13.28
N GLY A 738 -10.51 -12.01 -14.27
CA GLY A 738 -9.62 -10.87 -14.13
C GLY A 738 -8.35 -11.17 -13.31
N PRO A 739 -8.11 -10.47 -12.17
CA PRO A 739 -6.89 -10.62 -11.37
C PRO A 739 -6.71 -12.00 -10.72
N PHE A 740 -7.75 -12.84 -10.75
CA PHE A 740 -7.69 -14.21 -10.21
C PHE A 740 -7.37 -15.26 -11.28
N VAL A 741 -7.21 -14.90 -12.55
CA VAL A 741 -6.95 -15.88 -13.63
C VAL A 741 -5.76 -16.79 -13.33
N GLY A 742 -4.64 -16.26 -12.80
CA GLY A 742 -3.47 -17.07 -12.47
C GLY A 742 -3.74 -18.09 -11.36
N ARG A 743 -4.60 -17.73 -10.39
CA ARG A 743 -5.03 -18.58 -9.28
C ARG A 743 -6.12 -19.58 -9.71
N ALA A 744 -7.06 -19.17 -10.54
CA ALA A 744 -8.02 -20.05 -11.21
C ALA A 744 -7.32 -21.06 -12.14
N PHE A 745 -6.20 -20.67 -12.76
CA PHE A 745 -5.37 -21.55 -13.58
C PHE A 745 -4.53 -22.53 -12.75
N LEU A 746 -3.99 -22.12 -11.61
CA LEU A 746 -3.31 -23.04 -10.68
C LEU A 746 -4.27 -24.09 -10.10
N LEU A 747 -5.50 -23.69 -9.76
CA LEU A 747 -6.56 -24.59 -9.33
C LEU A 747 -6.88 -25.71 -10.32
N THR A 748 -6.60 -25.46 -11.59
CA THR A 748 -6.96 -26.36 -12.66
C THR A 748 -5.77 -27.04 -13.31
N ARG A 749 -4.53 -26.57 -13.16
CA ARG A 749 -3.31 -27.29 -13.61
C ARG A 749 -3.14 -28.59 -12.84
N SER A 750 -3.68 -29.67 -13.40
CA SER A 750 -3.55 -31.03 -12.89
C SER A 750 -2.39 -31.82 -13.50
N ASP A 751 -1.25 -31.18 -13.78
CA ASP A 751 -0.02 -31.96 -13.73
C ASP A 751 0.41 -31.92 -12.27
N LYS A 752 0.01 -32.92 -11.49
CA LYS A 752 0.53 -33.09 -10.13
C LYS A 752 2.04 -32.96 -10.19
N PHE A 753 2.67 -32.25 -9.26
CA PHE A 753 4.13 -32.23 -9.22
C PHE A 753 4.63 -33.68 -9.14
N ASN A 754 5.62 -34.03 -9.96
CA ASN A 754 6.21 -35.35 -9.82
C ASN A 754 7.06 -35.35 -8.56
N ILE A 755 6.66 -36.19 -7.60
CA ILE A 755 7.21 -36.21 -6.26
C ILE A 755 8.71 -36.50 -6.26
N ASN A 756 9.22 -37.10 -7.34
CA ASN A 756 10.60 -37.53 -7.50
C ASN A 756 11.50 -36.44 -8.09
N ASN A 757 10.96 -35.40 -8.72
CA ASN A 757 11.74 -34.39 -9.42
C ASN A 757 11.32 -32.93 -9.13
N CYS A 758 10.17 -32.69 -8.48
CA CYS A 758 9.79 -31.33 -8.11
C CYS A 758 10.76 -30.73 -7.08
N SER A 759 10.96 -29.43 -7.12
CA SER A 759 11.74 -28.70 -6.12
C SER A 759 11.03 -28.65 -4.76
N LYS A 760 11.74 -28.33 -3.67
CA LYS A 760 11.09 -28.17 -2.34
C LYS A 760 10.10 -27.00 -2.35
N SER A 761 10.35 -25.95 -3.13
CA SER A 761 9.43 -24.81 -3.28
C SER A 761 8.14 -25.21 -4.01
N GLU A 762 8.23 -26.05 -5.03
CA GLU A 762 7.06 -26.68 -5.65
C GLU A 762 6.32 -27.60 -4.68
N MET A 763 7.03 -28.43 -3.90
CA MET A 763 6.42 -29.27 -2.86
C MET A 763 5.70 -28.45 -1.79
N THR A 764 6.32 -27.38 -1.31
CA THR A 764 5.76 -26.51 -0.25
C THR A 764 4.67 -25.58 -0.76
N SER A 765 4.43 -25.53 -2.06
CA SER A 765 3.22 -24.92 -2.63
C SER A 765 1.97 -25.81 -2.43
N ILE A 766 2.14 -27.09 -2.11
CA ILE A 766 1.04 -28.02 -1.80
C ILE A 766 0.69 -27.94 -0.31
N HIS A 767 -0.61 -27.81 -0.02
CA HIS A 767 -1.10 -27.73 1.35
C HIS A 767 -0.71 -28.96 2.20
N GLY A 768 -0.36 -28.70 3.45
CA GLY A 768 0.07 -29.72 4.40
C GLY A 768 1.48 -30.24 4.15
N ILE A 769 2.15 -29.88 3.05
CA ILE A 769 3.56 -30.19 2.82
C ILE A 769 4.40 -28.98 3.24
N GLY A 770 4.51 -28.74 4.55
CA GLY A 770 5.42 -27.72 5.07
C GLY A 770 6.89 -28.10 4.85
N SER A 771 7.81 -27.14 5.07
CA SER A 771 9.26 -27.33 4.85
C SER A 771 9.80 -28.66 5.40
N LYS A 772 9.42 -29.03 6.63
CA LYS A 772 9.81 -30.33 7.26
C LYS A 772 9.33 -31.57 6.49
N ARG A 773 8.09 -31.55 6.00
CA ARG A 773 7.52 -32.66 5.22
C ARG A 773 8.11 -32.71 3.82
N ALA A 774 8.38 -31.55 3.22
CA ALA A 774 9.06 -31.45 1.94
C ALA A 774 10.50 -31.98 2.01
N ASP A 775 11.25 -31.67 3.09
CA ASP A 775 12.58 -32.25 3.36
C ASP A 775 12.50 -33.78 3.45
N LEU A 776 11.57 -34.28 4.28
CA LEU A 776 11.36 -35.72 4.43
C LEU A 776 10.99 -36.39 3.11
N LEU A 777 10.19 -35.71 2.29
CA LEU A 777 9.82 -36.18 0.97
C LEU A 777 11.01 -36.22 0.03
N MET A 778 11.85 -35.18 0.01
CA MET A 778 13.04 -35.12 -0.84
C MET A 778 14.09 -36.16 -0.45
N SER A 779 14.35 -36.35 0.84
CA SER A 779 15.37 -37.29 1.33
C SER A 779 15.04 -38.75 1.02
N ASN A 780 13.76 -39.08 0.83
CA ASN A 780 13.31 -40.45 0.57
C ASN A 780 12.90 -40.67 -0.91
N ARG A 781 13.24 -39.77 -1.82
CA ARG A 781 13.09 -40.03 -3.27
C ARG A 781 14.08 -41.13 -3.73
N PRO A 782 13.77 -41.86 -4.80
CA PRO A 782 12.50 -41.86 -5.53
C PRO A 782 11.45 -42.74 -4.83
N TYR A 783 10.18 -42.42 -5.04
CA TYR A 783 9.00 -43.19 -4.66
C TYR A 783 8.43 -43.88 -5.87
N ARG A 784 8.02 -45.14 -5.71
CA ARG A 784 7.39 -45.92 -6.79
C ARG A 784 5.94 -45.52 -7.01
N ASP A 785 5.20 -45.34 -5.92
CA ASP A 785 3.77 -45.06 -5.89
C ASP A 785 3.40 -44.37 -4.57
N LEU A 786 2.11 -44.08 -4.42
CA LEU A 786 1.55 -43.40 -3.26
C LEU A 786 1.73 -44.22 -1.98
N GLU A 787 1.51 -45.53 -2.05
CA GLU A 787 1.66 -46.46 -0.92
C GLU A 787 3.11 -46.53 -0.43
N ASP A 788 4.08 -46.60 -1.34
CA ASP A 788 5.53 -46.59 -1.05
C ASP A 788 5.92 -45.28 -0.33
N CYS A 789 5.35 -44.16 -0.76
CA CYS A 789 5.60 -42.87 -0.13
C CYS A 789 4.99 -42.75 1.27
N ILE A 790 3.76 -43.22 1.46
CA ILE A 790 3.10 -43.26 2.78
C ILE A 790 3.92 -44.13 3.73
N ALA A 791 4.32 -45.33 3.30
CA ALA A 791 5.08 -46.26 4.14
C ALA A 791 6.44 -45.70 4.58
N ARG A 792 7.10 -44.92 3.72
CA ARG A 792 8.46 -44.39 3.97
C ARG A 792 8.48 -43.05 4.71
N THR A 793 7.42 -42.27 4.62
CA THR A 793 7.37 -40.91 5.21
C THR A 793 6.37 -40.78 6.35
N ASN A 794 5.43 -41.72 6.48
CA ASN A 794 4.29 -41.64 7.38
C ASN A 794 3.47 -40.34 7.20
N ILE A 795 3.58 -39.70 6.03
CA ILE A 795 2.78 -38.52 5.69
C ILE A 795 1.38 -39.02 5.29
N PRO A 796 0.31 -38.44 5.85
CA PRO A 796 -1.05 -38.84 5.53
C PRO A 796 -1.36 -38.80 4.03
N CYS A 797 -2.09 -39.81 3.55
CA CYS A 797 -2.44 -40.02 2.13
C CYS A 797 -3.10 -38.80 1.48
N ASN A 798 -3.94 -38.08 2.23
CA ASN A 798 -4.62 -36.88 1.76
C ASN A 798 -3.67 -35.74 1.31
N PHE A 799 -2.43 -35.71 1.79
CA PHE A 799 -1.42 -34.76 1.32
C PHE A 799 -0.62 -35.30 0.12
N LEU A 800 -0.34 -36.61 0.10
CA LEU A 800 0.54 -37.23 -0.90
C LEU A 800 -0.14 -37.52 -2.23
N ILE A 801 -1.47 -37.71 -2.22
CA ILE A 801 -2.30 -37.89 -3.41
C ILE A 801 -2.23 -36.70 -4.38
N ASN A 802 -1.67 -35.57 -3.94
CA ASN A 802 -1.47 -34.35 -4.72
C ASN A 802 -0.21 -34.39 -5.59
N PHE A 803 0.59 -35.46 -5.52
CA PHE A 803 1.75 -35.68 -6.37
C PHE A 803 1.54 -36.82 -7.39
N GLN A 804 2.32 -36.80 -8.48
CA GLN A 804 2.48 -37.95 -9.38
C GLN A 804 3.78 -38.70 -9.06
N PHE A 805 3.79 -40.01 -9.32
CA PHE A 805 4.89 -40.91 -8.93
C PHE A 805 5.66 -41.50 -10.13
N GLY A 806 5.14 -41.35 -11.36
CA GLY A 806 5.77 -41.85 -12.58
C GLY A 806 6.97 -41.00 -13.03
N ALA A 807 7.96 -41.60 -13.72
CA ALA A 807 9.08 -40.86 -14.30
C ALA A 807 8.68 -40.16 -15.60
N THR A 808 9.02 -38.88 -15.78
CA THR A 808 9.09 -38.28 -17.13
C THR A 808 10.39 -38.69 -17.80
N PRO A 809 10.41 -38.99 -19.12
CA PRO A 809 11.62 -39.40 -19.82
C PRO A 809 12.68 -38.29 -19.76
N SER A 810 13.92 -38.69 -19.53
CA SER A 810 15.10 -37.84 -19.66
C SER A 810 15.07 -37.06 -20.96
N SER A 811 15.37 -35.77 -20.87
CA SER A 811 15.85 -34.93 -21.96
C SER A 811 16.85 -35.70 -22.83
N THR A 812 16.44 -36.13 -24.02
CA THR A 812 17.37 -36.34 -25.11
C THR A 812 17.88 -34.97 -25.54
N SER A 813 19.15 -34.72 -25.27
CA SER A 813 19.91 -33.59 -25.81
C SER A 813 19.75 -33.52 -27.34
N PRO A 814 19.37 -32.37 -27.93
CA PRO A 814 19.71 -32.11 -29.31
C PRO A 814 21.11 -31.46 -29.34
N ASN A 815 22.01 -32.10 -30.10
CA ASN A 815 23.11 -31.39 -30.75
C ASN A 815 22.57 -30.27 -31.64
#